data_AF-A0AAE0TEL3-F1
#
_entry.id   AF-A0AAE0TEL3-F1
#
_cell.length_a   1.000
_cell.length_b   1.000
_cell.length_c   1.000
_cell.angle_alpha   90.00
_cell.angle_beta   90.00
_cell.angle_gamma   90.00
#
_symmetry.space_group_name_H-M   'P 1'
#
loop_
_entity.id
_entity.type
_entity.pdbx_description
1 polymer ?
#
loop_
_entity_poly.entity_id
_entity_poly.type
_entity_poly.pdbx_seq_one_letter_code
_entity_poly.pdbx_strand_id
1 'polypeptide(L)'
;MAEHESEYENFLIENTFILTKYIYAEDFYDYLTSKHVLSSDDKELIDCRYSNPTRRQRAGKLLELLQKKGYEGFRHFMDYLEWEYSHVYEIITKKKARVPPLNYHPQTLEHKRRSRDLWLMDTLTPTMMTEQLQKCFQQNQGLQITLDEFTRVLKIGQDEKKDLEKGMENMRNKFERSEKENADLHRALNSCLKEIDQLKDDKTVLYQDTIQAKTECQNYRDRWAQVQMEKDDLIKQLQDAKDMLAEMECSGKPHRISEPGLPKLPPKPPRDILAKFLKEAKPEKNPNPPNRSETNFQAKLSILENDLQEEKQKNEELMEQYEQLRSELDEKERELRKASKTIARHEQQNQILQNSLDDAKVQKEKYYQNILTLEEEKMKLESSRSEEHRKYREEITKTSDLFKANHQLKADLDDYKEKCYRLELQLRTSFRDSGELPSEDISESAENIPDKVDRTYQFVKQISGGYPMIKSSTLPVIISGVQSKDEPMISPNMKTALTNSIFETEYKPMKPLGPTISTKAIAGSINEKPDPGHRLHFGSYKRGYDLNHPHMRRQLGDGDEVQSISSHESSETEKESPGHILFAAYKVLFPFYQDSDIGGNAVSVKVRPSALSDIKIMGGNFTGIFVCQAKGIPELKEGDKLKNIIITVQGLSSRERDFEGCTLEEAYKMILQEEHFSEGYSQREVTLTIVRNEKYYRTACQWMTENNKTGDYFFVRCAQSNYGLNRGDILLIRDTRDESKKWRGYSLNRESGEKVGEERQLMNYRDAQMGIIKQISNDESTSKQRKKKAFRTRDFYERVLPMKACHKMPVKLFGHNDILDAILNIMNENSTMFIAKTGEGKKHIDVADLRQDKHIMISDSEDYSVSTRRIQFINVYIEVDIGERKKAQILGNILNLNLQVGYADISDNAISKKEYLTRSGRSYEVLVVSNSSITDKTTLVRALESTVEKAQDQLLWLCESEMDSSEAEKYIRFLGHSSNSISGRSSIDSTPDCVYTRQESSNLP
;
A
#
# COMPACT_ATOMS: atom_id res chain seq x y z
N MET A 1 31.18 12.78 56.92
CA MET A 1 29.75 13.00 56.62
C MET A 1 29.45 12.76 55.14
N ALA A 2 30.22 13.31 54.20
CA ALA A 2 30.01 13.09 52.76
C ALA A 2 30.06 11.62 52.28
N GLU A 3 30.84 10.74 52.92
CA GLU A 3 30.90 9.32 52.54
C GLU A 3 29.60 8.55 52.84
N HIS A 4 28.92 8.87 53.94
CA HIS A 4 27.63 8.24 54.28
C HIS A 4 26.45 8.78 53.45
N GLU A 5 26.59 9.97 52.86
CA GLU A 5 25.56 10.53 51.98
C GLU A 5 25.46 9.78 50.65
N SER A 6 26.58 9.27 50.13
CA SER A 6 26.58 8.49 48.89
C SER A 6 25.98 7.09 49.05
N GLU A 7 26.03 6.49 50.24
CA GLU A 7 25.65 5.08 50.42
C GLU A 7 24.13 4.87 50.36
N TYR A 8 23.33 5.73 51.00
CA TYR A 8 21.87 5.56 50.99
C TYR A 8 21.23 5.98 49.66
N GLU A 9 21.79 6.97 48.96
CA GLU A 9 21.30 7.38 47.64
C GLU A 9 21.47 6.24 46.63
N ASN A 10 22.65 5.62 46.61
CA ASN A 10 22.92 4.45 45.78
C ASN A 10 21.98 3.29 46.14
N PHE A 11 21.75 3.05 47.44
CA PHE A 11 20.81 2.01 47.88
C PHE A 11 19.37 2.24 47.37
N LEU A 12 18.86 3.48 47.45
CA LEU A 12 17.55 3.83 46.94
C LEU A 12 17.48 3.67 45.42
N ILE A 13 18.51 4.09 44.68
CA ILE A 13 18.59 3.97 43.21
C ILE A 13 18.59 2.50 42.78
N GLU A 14 19.46 1.67 43.38
CA GLU A 14 19.59 0.25 43.07
C GLU A 14 18.28 -0.52 43.33
N ASN A 15 17.54 -0.13 44.37
CA ASN A 15 16.31 -0.81 44.78
C ASN A 15 15.01 -0.11 44.34
N THR A 16 15.09 0.98 43.55
CA THR A 16 13.92 1.78 43.14
C THR A 16 12.86 0.93 42.47
N PHE A 17 13.24 -0.03 41.62
CA PHE A 17 12.29 -0.89 40.91
C PHE A 17 11.46 -1.76 41.87
N ILE A 18 12.12 -2.35 42.88
CA ILE A 18 11.46 -3.22 43.86
C ILE A 18 10.57 -2.35 44.76
N LEU A 19 11.12 -1.25 45.29
CA LEU A 19 10.40 -0.35 46.18
C LEU A 19 9.13 0.19 45.52
N THR A 20 9.21 0.76 44.32
CA THR A 20 8.03 1.26 43.58
C THR A 20 7.01 0.18 43.22
N LYS A 21 7.45 -1.09 43.10
CA LYS A 21 6.58 -2.23 42.81
C LYS A 21 5.82 -2.75 44.04
N TYR A 22 6.28 -2.52 45.27
CA TYR A 22 5.66 -3.15 46.44
C TYR A 22 5.11 -2.17 47.48
N ILE A 23 5.60 -0.94 47.55
CA ILE A 23 5.17 0.03 48.56
C ILE A 23 4.00 0.91 48.09
N TYR A 24 3.14 1.33 49.03
CA TYR A 24 2.14 2.39 48.84
C TYR A 24 2.62 3.65 49.56
N ALA A 25 2.83 4.74 48.82
CA ALA A 25 3.35 5.99 49.40
C ALA A 25 2.47 6.55 50.53
N GLU A 26 1.15 6.31 50.43
CA GLU A 26 0.14 6.76 51.40
C GLU A 26 0.38 6.21 52.81
N ASP A 27 0.91 5.00 52.92
CA ASP A 27 1.16 4.37 54.22
C ASP A 27 2.33 5.05 54.95
N PHE A 28 3.25 5.69 54.23
CA PHE A 28 4.44 6.28 54.82
C PHE A 28 4.20 7.73 55.29
N TYR A 29 3.15 8.41 54.82
CA TYR A 29 2.96 9.84 55.07
C TYR A 29 2.81 10.16 56.55
N ASP A 30 1.85 9.53 57.23
CA ASP A 30 1.53 9.86 58.62
C ASP A 30 2.77 9.62 59.50
N TYR A 31 3.48 8.52 59.27
CA TYR A 31 4.70 8.19 59.99
C TYR A 31 5.84 9.18 59.71
N LEU A 32 6.19 9.41 58.44
CA LEU A 32 7.30 10.30 58.09
C LEU A 32 7.01 11.77 58.45
N THR A 33 5.74 12.20 58.44
CA THR A 33 5.32 13.53 58.90
C THR A 33 5.44 13.64 60.42
N SER A 34 5.06 12.59 61.17
CA SER A 34 5.22 12.56 62.64
C SER A 34 6.68 12.62 63.09
N LYS A 35 7.61 12.21 62.22
CA LYS A 35 9.06 12.32 62.42
C LYS A 35 9.66 13.60 61.83
N HIS A 36 8.83 14.52 61.35
CA HIS A 36 9.24 15.77 60.69
C HIS A 36 10.17 15.57 59.48
N VAL A 37 10.10 14.40 58.82
CA VAL A 37 10.85 14.10 57.59
C VAL A 37 10.14 14.70 56.37
N LEU A 38 8.82 14.54 56.28
CA LEU A 38 7.99 15.09 55.21
C LEU A 38 7.13 16.24 55.73
N SER A 39 6.94 17.27 54.90
CA SER A 39 5.99 18.37 55.14
C SER A 39 4.63 18.09 54.47
N SER A 40 3.63 18.94 54.75
CA SER A 40 2.35 18.90 54.03
C SER A 40 2.53 19.12 52.53
N ASP A 41 3.44 20.00 52.13
CA ASP A 41 3.75 20.29 50.72
C ASP A 41 4.36 19.07 50.01
N ASP A 42 5.17 18.28 50.72
CA ASP A 42 5.74 17.04 50.16
C ASP A 42 4.64 16.01 49.85
N LYS A 43 3.58 15.96 50.67
CA LYS A 43 2.41 15.12 50.44
C LYS A 43 1.65 15.57 49.18
N GLU A 44 1.42 16.88 49.02
CA GLU A 44 0.85 17.43 47.79
C GLU A 44 1.73 17.11 46.57
N LEU A 45 3.06 17.20 46.67
CA LEU A 45 3.94 16.86 45.54
C LEU A 45 3.85 15.40 45.09
N ILE A 46 3.56 14.49 46.01
CA ILE A 46 3.38 13.06 45.69
C ILE A 46 1.97 12.81 45.14
N ASP A 47 0.96 13.54 45.60
CA ASP A 47 -0.45 13.39 45.18
C ASP A 47 -0.82 14.21 43.92
N CYS A 48 -0.17 15.35 43.65
CA CYS A 48 -0.59 16.37 42.67
C CYS A 48 0.11 16.30 41.31
N ARG A 49 1.09 15.42 41.09
CA ARG A 49 1.90 15.49 39.84
C ARG A 49 1.13 15.14 38.56
N TYR A 50 -0.07 14.54 38.67
CA TYR A 50 -0.98 14.20 37.56
C TYR A 50 -2.45 14.23 38.03
N SER A 51 -3.42 14.30 37.12
CA SER A 51 -4.86 14.25 37.45
C SER A 51 -5.33 12.94 38.10
N ASN A 52 -4.45 11.92 38.21
CA ASN A 52 -4.56 10.74 39.06
C ASN A 52 -3.21 9.96 38.99
N PRO A 53 -2.19 10.26 39.82
CA PRO A 53 -0.91 9.58 39.71
C PRO A 53 -1.07 8.11 40.11
N THR A 54 -0.53 7.20 39.28
CA THR A 54 -0.54 5.77 39.56
C THR A 54 0.26 5.47 40.84
N ARG A 55 -0.06 4.36 41.53
CA ARG A 55 0.65 3.94 42.76
C ARG A 55 2.17 3.92 42.59
N ARG A 56 2.67 3.44 41.45
CA ARG A 56 4.12 3.42 41.14
C ARG A 56 4.71 4.82 41.03
N GLN A 57 3.99 5.76 40.40
CA GLN A 57 4.44 7.15 40.29
C GLN A 57 4.49 7.82 41.66
N ARG A 58 3.47 7.61 42.52
CA ARG A 58 3.48 8.11 43.90
C ARG A 58 4.66 7.56 44.70
N ALA A 59 4.86 6.24 44.64
CA ALA A 59 6.00 5.59 45.30
C ALA A 59 7.35 6.10 44.76
N GLY A 60 7.50 6.26 43.44
CA GLY A 60 8.70 6.82 42.83
C GLY A 60 8.97 8.25 43.29
N LYS A 61 7.92 9.07 43.41
CA LYS A 61 8.02 10.44 43.88
C LYS A 61 8.39 10.53 45.36
N LEU A 62 7.87 9.63 46.19
CA LEU A 62 8.29 9.48 47.58
C LEU A 62 9.79 9.16 47.68
N LEU A 63 10.30 8.24 46.87
CA LEU A 63 11.74 7.90 46.87
C LEU A 63 12.62 9.08 46.40
N GLU A 64 12.19 9.84 45.39
CA GLU A 64 12.86 11.08 44.98
C GLU A 64 12.93 12.11 46.11
N LEU A 65 11.86 12.23 46.90
CA LEU A 65 11.82 13.15 48.04
C LEU A 65 12.71 12.65 49.18
N LEU A 66 12.71 11.34 49.46
CA LEU A 66 13.59 10.75 50.48
C LEU A 66 15.07 10.95 50.16
N GLN A 67 15.47 10.88 48.89
CA GLN A 67 16.83 11.24 48.46
C GLN A 67 17.18 12.69 48.86
N LYS A 68 16.24 13.63 48.69
CA LYS A 68 16.44 15.04 49.06
C LYS A 68 16.41 15.30 50.56
N LYS A 69 15.72 14.49 51.35
CA LYS A 69 15.62 14.63 52.81
C LYS A 69 16.85 14.10 53.56
N GLY A 70 17.80 13.49 52.85
CA GLY A 70 19.05 13.03 53.44
C GLY A 70 18.92 11.71 54.19
N TYR A 71 20.00 11.34 54.88
CA TYR A 71 20.11 10.08 55.61
C TYR A 71 19.03 9.89 56.70
N GLU A 72 18.62 10.96 57.39
CA GLU A 72 17.54 10.86 58.40
C GLU A 72 16.20 10.45 57.79
N GLY A 73 15.87 10.98 56.60
CA GLY A 73 14.67 10.56 55.89
C GLY A 73 14.74 9.09 55.46
N PHE A 74 15.90 8.66 54.95
CA PHE A 74 16.15 7.27 54.60
C PHE A 74 16.06 6.33 55.80
N ARG A 75 16.63 6.71 56.95
CA ARG A 75 16.62 5.90 58.18
C ARG A 75 15.19 5.62 58.65
N HIS A 76 14.38 6.67 58.77
CA HIS A 76 12.98 6.51 59.18
C HIS A 76 12.15 5.75 58.14
N PHE A 77 12.41 5.95 56.85
CA PHE A 77 11.80 5.14 55.80
C PHE A 77 12.12 3.65 55.95
N MET A 78 13.38 3.29 56.22
CA MET A 78 13.81 1.90 56.40
C MET A 78 13.23 1.27 57.67
N ASP A 79 13.17 2.01 58.79
CA ASP A 79 12.52 1.53 60.01
C ASP A 79 11.03 1.20 59.75
N TYR A 80 10.31 2.08 59.04
CA TYR A 80 8.90 1.84 58.71
C TYR A 80 8.71 0.71 57.70
N LEU A 81 9.59 0.64 56.68
CA LEU A 81 9.59 -0.43 55.69
C LEU A 81 9.84 -1.79 56.35
N GLU A 82 10.71 -1.85 57.36
CA GLU A 82 10.98 -3.07 58.13
C GLU A 82 9.75 -3.55 58.91
N TRP A 83 8.98 -2.63 59.48
CA TRP A 83 7.80 -2.97 60.30
C TRP A 83 6.57 -3.32 59.46
N GLU A 84 6.23 -2.49 58.47
CA GLU A 84 4.98 -2.61 57.71
C GLU A 84 5.14 -3.43 56.42
N TYR A 85 6.35 -3.44 55.86
CA TYR A 85 6.68 -4.10 54.60
C TYR A 85 7.84 -5.08 54.78
N SER A 86 7.79 -5.87 55.86
CA SER A 86 8.87 -6.80 56.25
C SER A 86 9.41 -7.64 55.08
N HIS A 87 8.52 -8.20 54.25
CA HIS A 87 8.90 -8.94 53.04
C HIS A 87 9.72 -8.12 52.03
N VAL A 88 9.39 -6.84 51.82
CA VAL A 88 10.14 -5.94 50.92
C VAL A 88 11.50 -5.62 51.52
N TYR A 89 11.54 -5.30 52.83
CA TYR A 89 12.76 -5.03 53.55
C TYR A 89 13.75 -6.22 53.47
N GLU A 90 13.27 -7.44 53.69
CA GLU A 90 14.08 -8.66 53.58
C GLU A 90 14.62 -8.88 52.16
N ILE A 91 13.82 -8.58 51.14
CA ILE A 91 14.22 -8.69 49.73
C ILE A 91 15.37 -7.74 49.40
N ILE A 92 15.27 -6.46 49.80
CA ILE A 92 16.22 -5.42 49.40
C ILE A 92 17.47 -5.39 50.28
N THR A 93 17.36 -5.71 51.58
CA THR A 93 18.51 -5.68 52.51
C THR A 93 19.20 -7.03 52.67
N LYS A 94 18.53 -8.13 52.29
CA LYS A 94 18.95 -9.50 52.59
C LYS A 94 19.10 -9.80 54.09
N LYS A 95 18.51 -8.99 54.96
CA LYS A 95 18.47 -9.17 56.42
C LYS A 95 17.05 -9.49 56.85
N LYS A 96 16.86 -10.36 57.85
CA LYS A 96 15.54 -10.61 58.43
C LYS A 96 14.98 -9.32 59.06
N ALA A 97 13.69 -9.07 58.87
CA ALA A 97 13.04 -7.92 59.47
C ALA A 97 12.93 -8.09 61.00
N ARG A 98 13.20 -7.01 61.74
CA ARG A 98 12.97 -6.95 63.19
C ARG A 98 11.47 -7.01 63.50
N VAL A 99 11.13 -7.61 64.63
CA VAL A 99 9.77 -7.54 65.19
C VAL A 99 9.50 -6.07 65.56
N PRO A 100 8.36 -5.48 65.16
CA PRO A 100 8.01 -4.12 65.53
C PRO A 100 8.05 -3.93 67.05
N PRO A 101 8.48 -2.76 67.57
CA PRO A 101 8.44 -2.47 69.00
C PRO A 101 7.04 -2.69 69.58
N LEU A 102 6.90 -3.13 70.84
CA LEU A 102 5.57 -3.32 71.47
C LEU A 102 4.68 -2.06 71.44
N ASN A 103 5.28 -0.89 71.32
CA ASN A 103 4.58 0.39 71.25
C ASN A 103 4.20 0.80 69.80
N TYR A 104 4.59 0.00 68.80
CA TYR A 104 4.13 0.16 67.42
C TYR A 104 2.71 -0.40 67.34
N HIS A 105 1.71 0.49 67.34
CA HIS A 105 0.30 0.11 67.27
C HIS A 105 -0.13 0.04 65.79
N PRO A 106 -0.32 -1.16 65.18
CA PRO A 106 -0.77 -1.29 63.79
C PRO A 106 -2.21 -0.78 63.58
N GLN A 107 -2.91 -0.52 64.68
CA GLN A 107 -4.32 -0.14 64.74
C GLN A 107 -4.62 1.23 64.14
N THR A 108 -3.65 2.11 63.88
CA THR A 108 -3.96 3.41 63.25
C THR A 108 -4.14 3.34 61.73
N LEU A 109 -3.66 2.28 61.06
CA LEU A 109 -3.77 2.14 59.60
C LEU A 109 -4.82 1.12 59.14
N GLU A 110 -4.93 -0.05 59.77
CA GLU A 110 -6.02 -1.00 59.46
C GLU A 110 -7.41 -0.42 59.83
N HIS A 111 -7.49 0.34 60.92
CA HIS A 111 -8.72 1.00 61.34
C HIS A 111 -9.08 2.16 60.42
N LYS A 112 -8.10 2.86 59.81
CA LYS A 112 -8.34 3.87 58.76
C LYS A 112 -8.74 3.25 57.42
N ARG A 113 -8.15 2.12 57.03
CA ARG A 113 -8.56 1.36 55.82
C ARG A 113 -9.99 0.84 55.95
N ARG A 114 -10.38 0.32 57.12
CA ARG A 114 -11.77 -0.11 57.38
C ARG A 114 -12.73 1.08 57.59
N SER A 115 -12.33 2.14 58.28
CA SER A 115 -13.23 3.28 58.56
C SER A 115 -13.57 4.14 57.34
N ARG A 116 -12.76 4.21 56.28
CA ARG A 116 -13.16 4.91 55.04
C ARG A 116 -14.35 4.24 54.35
N ASP A 117 -14.41 2.91 54.37
CA ASP A 117 -15.50 2.16 53.75
C ASP A 117 -16.72 2.03 54.69
N LEU A 118 -16.50 2.04 56.01
CA LEU A 118 -17.56 1.92 57.02
C LEU A 118 -18.28 3.24 57.36
N TRP A 119 -17.67 4.41 57.17
CA TRP A 119 -18.34 5.68 57.52
C TRP A 119 -19.52 6.04 56.60
N LEU A 120 -19.54 5.48 55.37
CA LEU A 120 -20.72 5.54 54.49
C LEU A 120 -21.83 4.58 54.95
N MET A 121 -21.48 3.50 55.67
CA MET A 121 -22.42 2.47 56.14
C MET A 121 -23.12 2.87 57.44
N ASP A 122 -22.44 3.57 58.35
CA ASP A 122 -22.99 3.91 59.68
C ASP A 122 -24.02 5.05 59.65
N THR A 123 -24.13 5.79 58.54
CA THR A 123 -25.04 6.95 58.42
C THR A 123 -26.31 6.68 57.62
N LEU A 124 -26.42 5.54 56.94
CA LEU A 124 -27.61 5.12 56.20
C LEU A 124 -28.31 4.00 56.98
N THR A 125 -29.56 4.22 57.39
CA THR A 125 -30.37 3.12 57.93
C THR A 125 -30.48 2.00 56.88
N PRO A 126 -30.50 0.71 57.28
CA PRO A 126 -30.56 -0.42 56.35
C PRO A 126 -31.67 -0.29 55.30
N THR A 127 -32.79 0.34 55.66
CA THR A 127 -33.92 0.62 54.77
C THR A 127 -33.59 1.65 53.67
N MET A 128 -32.94 2.77 53.99
CA MET A 128 -32.50 3.75 52.99
C MET A 128 -31.44 3.18 52.06
N MET A 129 -30.58 2.31 52.57
CA MET A 129 -29.56 1.63 51.77
C MET A 129 -30.18 0.64 50.78
N THR A 130 -31.16 -0.16 51.22
CA THR A 130 -31.89 -1.05 50.31
C THR A 130 -32.66 -0.30 49.23
N GLU A 131 -33.24 0.85 49.56
CA GLU A 131 -34.02 1.65 48.63
C GLU A 131 -33.12 2.35 47.58
N GLN A 132 -31.96 2.88 47.99
CA GLN A 132 -30.97 3.42 47.07
C GLN A 132 -30.35 2.33 46.19
N LEU A 133 -30.01 1.16 46.75
CA LEU A 133 -29.49 0.03 45.97
C LEU A 133 -30.53 -0.46 44.95
N GLN A 134 -31.80 -0.53 45.34
CA GLN A 134 -32.89 -0.89 44.43
C GLN A 134 -33.05 0.13 43.31
N LYS A 135 -32.94 1.43 43.61
CA LYS A 135 -33.03 2.51 42.62
C LYS A 135 -31.84 2.49 41.65
N CYS A 136 -30.62 2.32 42.15
CA CYS A 136 -29.42 2.12 41.33
C CYS A 136 -29.52 0.86 40.46
N PHE A 137 -30.06 -0.23 41.01
CA PHE A 137 -30.28 -1.47 40.26
C PHE A 137 -31.27 -1.26 39.11
N GLN A 138 -32.39 -0.58 39.34
CA GLN A 138 -33.36 -0.25 38.30
C GLN A 138 -32.79 0.69 37.23
N GLN A 139 -32.00 1.70 37.63
CA GLN A 139 -31.31 2.59 36.68
C GLN A 139 -30.29 1.82 35.83
N ASN A 140 -29.47 0.96 36.45
CA ASN A 140 -28.52 0.12 35.74
C ASN A 140 -29.22 -0.84 34.78
N GLN A 141 -30.38 -1.38 35.15
CA GLN A 141 -31.18 -2.23 34.27
C GLN A 141 -31.70 -1.45 33.05
N GLY A 142 -32.15 -0.20 33.22
CA GLY A 142 -32.56 0.67 32.11
C GLY A 142 -31.40 1.03 31.17
N LEU A 143 -30.22 1.31 31.74
CA LEU A 143 -28.98 1.56 30.96
C LEU A 143 -28.51 0.30 30.21
N GLN A 144 -28.67 -0.88 30.80
CA GLN A 144 -28.34 -2.14 30.15
C GLN A 144 -29.23 -2.39 28.92
N ILE A 145 -30.54 -2.15 29.04
CA ILE A 145 -31.49 -2.30 27.93
C ILE A 145 -31.15 -1.35 26.77
N THR A 146 -30.87 -0.08 27.08
CA THR A 146 -30.48 0.90 26.05
C THR A 146 -29.14 0.56 25.40
N LEU A 147 -28.16 0.07 26.16
CA LEU A 147 -26.89 -0.41 25.61
C LEU A 147 -27.08 -1.62 24.67
N ASP A 148 -27.97 -2.55 25.03
CA ASP A 148 -28.30 -3.73 24.20
C ASP A 148 -29.05 -3.33 22.92
N GLU A 149 -29.88 -2.29 22.97
CA GLU A 149 -30.53 -1.70 21.78
C GLU A 149 -29.52 -1.03 20.85
N PHE A 150 -28.63 -0.18 21.37
CA PHE A 150 -27.56 0.44 20.58
C PHE A 150 -26.63 -0.60 19.94
N THR A 151 -26.27 -1.65 20.69
CA THR A 151 -25.44 -2.74 20.19
C THR A 151 -26.13 -3.49 19.05
N ARG A 152 -27.45 -3.71 19.13
CA ARG A 152 -28.24 -4.30 18.04
C ARG A 152 -28.25 -3.42 16.79
N VAL A 153 -28.50 -2.10 16.93
CA VAL A 153 -28.51 -1.16 15.80
C VAL A 153 -27.13 -1.10 15.11
N LEU A 154 -26.04 -1.04 15.88
CA LEU A 154 -24.69 -1.06 15.32
C LEU A 154 -24.39 -2.36 14.57
N LYS A 155 -24.86 -3.50 15.08
CA LYS A 155 -24.69 -4.79 14.40
C LYS A 155 -25.44 -4.83 13.06
N ILE A 156 -26.68 -4.35 13.03
CA ILE A 156 -27.47 -4.25 11.79
C ILE A 156 -26.75 -3.38 10.75
N GLY A 157 -26.27 -2.19 11.14
CA GLY A 157 -25.52 -1.32 10.22
C GLY A 157 -24.19 -1.91 9.74
N GLN A 158 -23.51 -2.71 10.57
CA GLN A 158 -22.30 -3.45 10.16
C GLN A 158 -22.62 -4.56 9.16
N ASP A 159 -23.72 -5.29 9.34
CA ASP A 159 -24.14 -6.36 8.45
C ASP A 159 -24.62 -5.78 7.09
N GLU A 160 -25.39 -4.69 7.09
CA GLU A 160 -25.78 -3.96 5.87
C GLU A 160 -24.57 -3.43 5.10
N LYS A 161 -23.57 -2.88 5.79
CA LYS A 161 -22.31 -2.46 5.18
C LYS A 161 -21.59 -3.62 4.50
N LYS A 162 -21.47 -4.77 5.17
CA LYS A 162 -20.84 -5.98 4.59
C LYS A 162 -21.58 -6.47 3.35
N ASP A 163 -22.91 -6.45 3.37
CA ASP A 163 -23.72 -6.85 2.22
C ASP A 163 -23.54 -5.88 1.04
N LEU A 164 -23.43 -4.57 1.29
CA LEU A 164 -23.11 -3.57 0.27
C LEU A 164 -21.69 -3.73 -0.28
N GLU A 165 -20.69 -4.00 0.56
CA GLU A 165 -19.31 -4.29 0.13
C GLU A 165 -19.26 -5.53 -0.76
N LYS A 166 -19.95 -6.60 -0.38
CA LYS A 166 -20.09 -7.82 -1.19
C LYS A 166 -20.81 -7.55 -2.51
N GLY A 167 -21.84 -6.69 -2.49
CA GLY A 167 -22.55 -6.22 -3.69
C GLY A 167 -21.62 -5.46 -4.65
N MET A 168 -20.81 -4.55 -4.13
CA MET A 168 -19.81 -3.81 -4.91
C MET A 168 -18.75 -4.72 -5.50
N GLU A 169 -18.25 -5.69 -4.73
CA GLU A 169 -17.26 -6.65 -5.21
C GLU A 169 -17.82 -7.52 -6.34
N ASN A 170 -19.07 -7.99 -6.21
CA ASN A 170 -19.74 -8.70 -7.29
C ASN A 170 -19.91 -7.83 -8.56
N MET A 171 -20.22 -6.54 -8.40
CA MET A 171 -20.32 -5.60 -9.52
C MET A 171 -18.98 -5.31 -10.16
N ARG A 172 -17.91 -5.17 -9.36
CA ARG A 172 -16.54 -5.02 -9.85
C ARG A 172 -16.11 -6.22 -10.69
N ASN A 173 -16.36 -7.43 -10.21
CA ASN A 173 -16.07 -8.66 -10.96
C ASN A 173 -16.88 -8.74 -12.26
N LYS A 174 -18.14 -8.30 -12.27
CA LYS A 174 -18.94 -8.22 -13.52
C LYS A 174 -18.40 -7.17 -14.49
N PHE A 175 -17.97 -6.02 -13.97
CA PHE A 175 -17.36 -4.95 -14.76
C PHE A 175 -16.06 -5.42 -15.41
N GLU A 176 -15.15 -6.02 -14.65
CA GLU A 176 -13.87 -6.55 -15.15
C GLU A 176 -14.08 -7.64 -16.22
N ARG A 177 -15.07 -8.52 -16.05
CA ARG A 177 -15.44 -9.51 -17.08
C ARG A 177 -15.94 -8.84 -18.37
N SER A 178 -16.83 -7.86 -18.24
CA SER A 178 -17.39 -7.14 -19.39
C SER A 178 -16.31 -6.33 -20.13
N GLU A 179 -15.38 -5.71 -19.41
CA GLU A 179 -14.26 -4.97 -19.98
C GLU A 179 -13.30 -5.91 -20.74
N LYS A 180 -13.03 -7.10 -20.18
CA LYS A 180 -12.24 -8.14 -20.87
C LYS A 180 -12.93 -8.62 -22.15
N GLU A 181 -14.22 -8.93 -22.09
CA GLU A 181 -15.01 -9.34 -23.26
C GLU A 181 -15.03 -8.26 -24.34
N ASN A 182 -15.15 -6.99 -23.95
CA ASN A 182 -15.08 -5.86 -24.87
C ASN A 182 -13.67 -5.74 -25.51
N ALA A 183 -12.61 -5.91 -24.74
CA ALA A 183 -11.24 -5.91 -25.25
C ALA A 183 -10.96 -7.08 -26.21
N ASP A 184 -11.50 -8.27 -25.93
CA ASP A 184 -11.42 -9.44 -26.82
C ASP A 184 -12.18 -9.19 -28.14
N LEU A 185 -13.38 -8.58 -28.08
CA LEU A 185 -14.13 -8.22 -29.29
C LEU A 185 -13.48 -7.10 -30.09
N HIS A 186 -12.89 -6.09 -29.45
CA HIS A 186 -12.09 -5.08 -30.15
C HIS A 186 -10.89 -5.70 -30.86
N ARG A 187 -10.21 -6.67 -30.25
CA ARG A 187 -9.14 -7.43 -30.91
C ARG A 187 -9.67 -8.21 -32.13
N ALA A 188 -10.80 -8.89 -32.00
CA ALA A 188 -11.43 -9.61 -33.10
C ALA A 188 -11.84 -8.66 -34.25
N LEU A 189 -12.47 -7.52 -33.93
CA LEU A 189 -12.86 -6.49 -34.88
C LEU A 189 -11.64 -5.94 -35.65
N ASN A 190 -10.56 -5.61 -34.95
CA ASN A 190 -9.32 -5.12 -35.56
C ASN A 190 -8.67 -6.18 -36.47
N SER A 191 -8.77 -7.47 -36.10
CA SER A 191 -8.30 -8.57 -36.95
C SER A 191 -9.12 -8.66 -38.24
N CYS A 192 -10.45 -8.57 -38.15
CA CYS A 192 -11.32 -8.57 -39.33
C CYS A 192 -11.11 -7.33 -40.23
N LEU A 193 -10.85 -6.16 -39.65
CA LEU A 193 -10.54 -4.95 -40.42
C LEU A 193 -9.26 -5.12 -41.24
N LYS A 194 -8.20 -5.69 -40.65
CA LYS A 194 -6.96 -6.02 -41.37
C LYS A 194 -7.20 -7.02 -42.50
N GLU A 195 -8.02 -8.04 -42.27
CA GLU A 195 -8.40 -9.01 -43.30
C GLU A 195 -9.17 -8.35 -44.46
N ILE A 196 -10.08 -7.41 -44.16
CA ILE A 196 -10.78 -6.65 -45.20
C ILE A 196 -9.83 -5.79 -46.02
N ASP A 197 -8.89 -5.11 -45.37
CA ASP A 197 -7.95 -4.26 -46.10
C ASP A 197 -7.03 -5.10 -47.00
N GLN A 198 -6.55 -6.26 -46.51
CA GLN A 198 -5.84 -7.22 -47.36
C GLN A 198 -6.70 -7.70 -48.54
N LEU A 199 -7.97 -8.06 -48.31
CA LEU A 199 -8.87 -8.50 -49.38
C LEU A 199 -9.17 -7.37 -50.40
N LYS A 200 -9.18 -6.10 -49.98
CA LYS A 200 -9.31 -4.96 -50.91
C LYS A 200 -8.05 -4.79 -51.75
N ASP A 201 -6.87 -4.95 -51.15
CA ASP A 201 -5.60 -4.88 -51.85
C ASP A 201 -5.49 -6.01 -52.88
N ASP A 202 -5.75 -7.25 -52.47
CA ASP A 202 -5.80 -8.43 -53.35
C ASP A 202 -6.81 -8.23 -54.50
N LYS A 203 -8.00 -7.71 -54.20
CA LYS A 203 -9.02 -7.38 -55.22
C LYS A 203 -8.51 -6.32 -56.20
N THR A 204 -7.80 -5.32 -55.72
CA THR A 204 -7.29 -4.22 -56.55
C THR A 204 -6.21 -4.73 -57.50
N VAL A 205 -5.32 -5.60 -57.03
CA VAL A 205 -4.31 -6.28 -57.86
C VAL A 205 -4.99 -7.15 -58.93
N LEU A 206 -5.90 -8.04 -58.53
CA LEU A 206 -6.63 -8.89 -59.49
C LEU A 206 -7.42 -8.07 -60.52
N TYR A 207 -7.99 -6.94 -60.12
CA TYR A 207 -8.70 -6.04 -61.03
C TYR A 207 -7.75 -5.40 -62.06
N GLN A 208 -6.55 -4.99 -61.65
CA GLN A 208 -5.52 -4.48 -62.55
C GLN A 208 -5.05 -5.57 -63.53
N ASP A 209 -4.77 -6.77 -63.03
CA ASP A 209 -4.35 -7.91 -63.86
C ASP A 209 -5.44 -8.30 -64.87
N THR A 210 -6.71 -8.28 -64.44
CA THR A 210 -7.86 -8.54 -65.33
C THR A 210 -7.97 -7.48 -66.43
N ILE A 211 -7.74 -6.21 -66.11
CA ILE A 211 -7.70 -5.13 -67.12
C ILE A 211 -6.54 -5.35 -68.09
N GLN A 212 -5.34 -5.67 -67.58
CA GLN A 212 -4.17 -5.90 -68.41
C GLN A 212 -4.38 -7.08 -69.36
N ALA A 213 -4.80 -8.24 -68.87
CA ALA A 213 -5.11 -9.41 -69.69
C ALA A 213 -6.17 -9.08 -70.75
N LYS A 214 -7.21 -8.31 -70.40
CA LYS A 214 -8.20 -7.85 -71.37
C LYS A 214 -7.60 -6.96 -72.46
N THR A 215 -6.70 -6.04 -72.10
CA THR A 215 -6.02 -5.19 -73.09
C THR A 215 -5.08 -5.99 -73.98
N GLU A 216 -4.38 -6.99 -73.45
CA GLU A 216 -3.52 -7.89 -74.21
C GLU A 216 -4.35 -8.75 -75.18
N CYS A 217 -5.47 -9.34 -74.73
CA CYS A 217 -6.42 -10.04 -75.61
C CYS A 217 -6.88 -9.15 -76.76
N GLN A 218 -7.16 -7.86 -76.49
CA GLN A 218 -7.56 -6.93 -77.55
C GLN A 218 -6.41 -6.67 -78.54
N ASN A 219 -5.20 -6.47 -78.04
CA ASN A 219 -4.01 -6.28 -78.89
C ASN A 219 -3.74 -7.52 -79.78
N TYR A 220 -3.86 -8.73 -79.23
CA TYR A 220 -3.72 -9.98 -79.98
C TYR A 220 -4.82 -10.15 -81.04
N ARG A 221 -6.07 -9.79 -80.73
CA ARG A 221 -7.16 -9.76 -81.72
C ARG A 221 -6.90 -8.78 -82.85
N ASP A 222 -6.42 -7.58 -82.52
CA ASP A 222 -6.11 -6.54 -83.50
C ASP A 222 -4.93 -6.97 -84.40
N ARG A 223 -3.90 -7.59 -83.82
CA ARG A 223 -2.75 -8.16 -84.56
C ARG A 223 -3.16 -9.34 -85.43
N TRP A 224 -3.99 -10.24 -84.93
CA TRP A 224 -4.55 -11.34 -85.71
C TRP A 224 -5.34 -10.82 -86.91
N ALA A 225 -6.17 -9.79 -86.72
CA ALA A 225 -6.89 -9.14 -87.82
C ALA A 225 -5.93 -8.50 -88.85
N GLN A 226 -4.82 -7.89 -88.40
CA GLN A 226 -3.79 -7.35 -89.28
C GLN A 226 -3.08 -8.45 -90.09
N VAL A 227 -2.62 -9.53 -89.45
CA VAL A 227 -1.97 -10.68 -90.13
C VAL A 227 -2.92 -11.32 -91.14
N GLN A 228 -4.22 -11.41 -90.79
CA GLN A 228 -5.25 -11.89 -91.71
C GLN A 228 -5.40 -10.96 -92.93
N MET A 229 -5.40 -9.63 -92.73
CA MET A 229 -5.41 -8.68 -93.85
C MET A 229 -4.15 -8.81 -94.72
N GLU A 230 -2.96 -8.96 -94.13
CA GLU A 230 -1.71 -9.16 -94.88
C GLU A 230 -1.72 -10.46 -95.69
N LYS A 231 -2.29 -11.53 -95.12
CA LYS A 231 -2.52 -12.80 -95.82
C LYS A 231 -3.47 -12.60 -97.00
N ASP A 232 -4.61 -11.93 -96.79
CA ASP A 232 -5.61 -11.69 -97.83
C ASP A 232 -5.05 -10.79 -98.96
N ASP A 233 -4.26 -9.77 -98.61
CA ASP A 233 -3.56 -8.91 -99.56
C ASP A 233 -2.51 -9.69 -100.37
N LEU A 234 -1.78 -10.62 -99.74
CA LEU A 234 -0.83 -11.48 -100.45
C LEU A 234 -1.53 -12.49 -101.36
N ILE A 235 -2.65 -13.07 -100.92
CA ILE A 235 -3.49 -13.94 -101.77
C ILE A 235 -3.95 -13.15 -102.98
N LYS A 236 -4.43 -11.91 -102.77
CA LYS A 236 -4.85 -11.03 -103.85
C LYS A 236 -3.69 -10.68 -104.79
N GLN A 237 -2.51 -10.32 -104.28
CA GLN A 237 -1.33 -10.06 -105.12
C GLN A 237 -0.91 -11.30 -105.93
N LEU A 238 -1.01 -12.49 -105.34
CA LEU A 238 -0.69 -13.76 -106.00
C LEU A 238 -1.72 -14.04 -107.10
N GLN A 239 -2.99 -13.76 -106.85
CA GLN A 239 -4.07 -13.85 -107.83
C GLN A 239 -3.88 -12.83 -108.97
N ASP A 240 -3.65 -11.56 -108.65
CA ASP A 240 -3.39 -10.49 -109.63
C ASP A 240 -2.13 -10.82 -110.48
N ALA A 241 -1.08 -11.40 -109.89
CA ALA A 241 0.10 -11.84 -110.62
C ALA A 241 -0.19 -13.05 -111.54
N LYS A 242 -1.05 -13.98 -111.10
CA LYS A 242 -1.54 -15.08 -111.93
C LYS A 242 -2.40 -14.57 -113.09
N ASP A 243 -3.26 -13.60 -112.83
CA ASP A 243 -4.13 -12.98 -113.83
C ASP A 243 -3.31 -12.14 -114.83
N MET A 244 -2.29 -11.39 -114.39
CA MET A 244 -1.35 -10.67 -115.28
C MET A 244 -0.51 -11.62 -116.14
N LEU A 245 -0.09 -12.78 -115.60
CA LEU A 245 0.57 -13.83 -116.39
C LEU A 245 -0.38 -14.41 -117.44
N ALA A 246 -1.65 -14.65 -117.09
CA ALA A 246 -2.68 -15.10 -118.02
C ALA A 246 -3.02 -14.04 -119.11
N GLU A 247 -3.01 -12.74 -118.77
CA GLU A 247 -3.18 -11.63 -119.72
C GLU A 247 -1.96 -11.44 -120.65
N MET A 248 -0.75 -11.67 -120.15
CA MET A 248 0.48 -11.69 -120.97
C MET A 248 0.50 -12.86 -121.96
N GLU A 249 -0.17 -13.98 -121.66
CA GLU A 249 -0.35 -15.10 -122.58
C GLU A 249 -1.45 -14.84 -123.64
N CYS A 250 -2.34 -13.85 -123.43
CA CYS A 250 -3.49 -13.60 -124.30
C CYS A 250 -3.40 -12.37 -125.25
N SER A 251 -2.37 -11.52 -125.18
CA SER A 251 -2.31 -10.25 -125.94
C SER A 251 -1.39 -10.26 -127.16
N GLY A 252 -1.86 -10.89 -128.23
CA GLY A 252 -1.40 -10.64 -129.60
C GLY A 252 -2.37 -9.74 -130.39
N LYS A 253 -1.96 -8.49 -130.66
CA LYS A 253 -2.40 -7.51 -131.72
C LYS A 253 -3.43 -6.39 -131.39
N PRO A 254 -3.40 -5.24 -132.13
CA PRO A 254 -3.50 -3.88 -131.58
C PRO A 254 -4.71 -3.01 -132.07
N HIS A 255 -4.74 -1.73 -131.63
CA HIS A 255 -5.55 -0.55 -132.08
C HIS A 255 -6.97 -0.42 -131.48
N ARG A 256 -7.60 0.75 -131.22
CA ARG A 256 -7.41 2.20 -131.53
C ARG A 256 -8.46 3.05 -130.73
N ILE A 257 -8.12 4.30 -130.36
CA ILE A 257 -8.92 5.55 -130.12
C ILE A 257 -10.17 5.53 -129.20
N SER A 258 -10.18 6.35 -128.13
CA SER A 258 -11.03 7.57 -127.94
C SER A 258 -11.24 7.96 -126.45
N GLU A 259 -10.97 9.23 -126.14
CA GLU A 259 -11.38 10.04 -124.95
C GLU A 259 -12.91 10.32 -124.90
N PRO A 260 -13.51 11.12 -123.97
CA PRO A 260 -13.04 11.76 -122.71
C PRO A 260 -14.02 11.64 -121.50
N GLY A 261 -13.57 12.02 -120.29
CA GLY A 261 -14.49 12.38 -119.19
C GLY A 261 -13.87 12.51 -117.79
N LEU A 262 -13.47 13.74 -117.41
CA LEU A 262 -13.19 14.21 -116.03
C LEU A 262 -14.41 14.00 -115.09
N PRO A 263 -14.30 13.94 -113.72
CA PRO A 263 -13.65 15.00 -112.93
C PRO A 263 -12.98 14.65 -111.56
N LYS A 264 -12.03 15.54 -111.20
CA LYS A 264 -11.70 16.12 -109.86
C LYS A 264 -11.09 15.26 -108.72
N LEU A 265 -9.80 15.57 -108.48
CA LEU A 265 -9.01 15.64 -107.22
C LEU A 265 -9.80 16.04 -105.94
N PRO A 266 -9.33 15.69 -104.71
CA PRO A 266 -8.06 16.20 -104.12
C PRO A 266 -7.34 15.20 -103.16
N PRO A 267 -6.38 15.61 -102.29
CA PRO A 267 -4.99 15.93 -102.55
C PRO A 267 -3.99 14.93 -101.90
N LYS A 268 -2.75 14.95 -102.43
CA LYS A 268 -1.57 14.21 -101.97
C LYS A 268 -1.18 14.48 -100.51
N PRO A 269 -0.55 13.49 -99.83
CA PRO A 269 0.56 13.71 -98.91
C PRO A 269 1.92 13.44 -99.58
N PRO A 270 3.03 13.91 -98.98
CA PRO A 270 4.29 14.17 -99.66
C PRO A 270 5.08 12.91 -100.03
N ARG A 271 5.49 12.85 -101.30
CA ARG A 271 6.56 11.97 -101.79
C ARG A 271 7.89 12.51 -101.27
N ASP A 272 8.45 11.91 -100.23
CA ASP A 272 9.90 12.01 -99.94
C ASP A 272 10.51 10.86 -99.12
N ILE A 273 9.79 9.75 -98.87
CA ILE A 273 10.33 8.62 -98.09
C ILE A 273 10.60 7.36 -98.94
N LEU A 274 9.99 7.22 -100.12
CA LEU A 274 10.21 6.04 -100.97
C LEU A 274 11.54 6.04 -101.76
N ALA A 275 12.29 7.15 -101.78
CA ALA A 275 13.57 7.24 -102.49
C ALA A 275 14.77 6.70 -101.69
N LYS A 276 14.60 6.36 -100.39
CA LYS A 276 15.66 5.76 -99.56
C LYS A 276 15.65 4.23 -99.54
N PHE A 277 14.50 3.58 -99.73
CA PHE A 277 14.43 2.10 -99.76
C PHE A 277 14.90 1.49 -101.09
N LEU A 278 15.05 2.28 -102.15
CA LEU A 278 15.45 1.81 -103.49
C LEU A 278 16.96 1.93 -103.80
N LYS A 279 17.81 2.19 -102.80
CA LYS A 279 19.27 2.34 -103.01
C LYS A 279 20.17 1.24 -102.44
N GLU A 280 19.64 0.22 -101.76
CA GLU A 280 20.47 -0.86 -101.17
C GLU A 280 20.36 -2.25 -101.83
N ALA A 281 19.60 -2.40 -102.92
CA ALA A 281 19.66 -3.63 -103.71
C ALA A 281 20.63 -3.45 -104.90
N LYS A 282 21.92 -3.78 -104.69
CA LYS A 282 22.83 -4.07 -105.80
C LYS A 282 22.40 -5.40 -106.44
N PRO A 283 22.09 -5.45 -107.76
CA PRO A 283 21.85 -6.71 -108.44
C PRO A 283 23.20 -7.30 -108.90
N GLU A 284 23.62 -8.42 -108.30
CA GLU A 284 24.55 -9.31 -108.97
C GLU A 284 23.84 -9.94 -110.17
N LYS A 285 24.42 -9.68 -111.35
CA LYS A 285 23.96 -10.22 -112.63
C LYS A 285 24.22 -11.72 -112.67
N ASN A 286 23.16 -12.51 -112.73
CA ASN A 286 23.22 -13.83 -113.37
C ASN A 286 21.88 -14.11 -114.10
N PRO A 287 21.89 -14.59 -115.36
CA PRO A 287 20.69 -14.68 -116.18
C PRO A 287 19.94 -16.02 -116.01
N ASN A 288 18.71 -15.93 -115.48
CA ASN A 288 17.47 -16.63 -115.88
C ASN A 288 17.34 -18.19 -115.81
N PRO A 289 16.10 -18.72 -115.64
CA PRO A 289 15.63 -19.25 -114.34
C PRO A 289 15.04 -20.68 -114.45
N PRO A 290 14.39 -21.21 -113.39
CA PRO A 290 12.92 -21.16 -113.41
C PRO A 290 12.28 -20.86 -112.04
N ASN A 291 11.08 -20.27 -112.07
CA ASN A 291 10.01 -20.40 -111.07
C ASN A 291 10.29 -20.13 -109.57
N ARG A 292 11.15 -19.15 -109.24
CA ARG A 292 11.38 -18.72 -107.84
C ARG A 292 10.35 -17.74 -107.26
N SER A 293 9.51 -17.10 -108.07
CA SER A 293 8.51 -16.15 -107.57
C SER A 293 7.38 -16.86 -106.83
N GLU A 294 6.79 -17.90 -107.42
CA GLU A 294 5.65 -18.62 -106.83
C GLU A 294 6.02 -19.41 -105.56
N THR A 295 7.21 -20.02 -105.54
CA THR A 295 7.75 -20.70 -104.35
C THR A 295 8.02 -19.74 -103.19
N ASN A 296 8.46 -18.51 -103.47
CA ASN A 296 8.62 -17.47 -102.45
C ASN A 296 7.27 -16.95 -101.93
N PHE A 297 6.24 -16.85 -102.76
CA PHE A 297 4.89 -16.49 -102.32
C PHE A 297 4.26 -17.59 -101.47
N GLN A 298 4.43 -18.86 -101.85
CA GLN A 298 3.97 -20.00 -101.04
C GLN A 298 4.68 -20.10 -99.68
N ALA A 299 5.99 -19.86 -99.64
CA ALA A 299 6.73 -19.82 -98.37
C ALA A 299 6.24 -18.69 -97.45
N LYS A 300 5.97 -17.50 -98.00
CA LYS A 300 5.40 -16.38 -97.24
C LYS A 300 3.98 -16.66 -96.73
N LEU A 301 3.14 -17.29 -97.56
CA LEU A 301 1.79 -17.69 -97.15
C LEU A 301 1.83 -18.73 -96.03
N SER A 302 2.74 -19.70 -96.09
CA SER A 302 2.92 -20.69 -95.03
C SER A 302 3.44 -20.07 -93.72
N ILE A 303 4.32 -19.07 -93.80
CA ILE A 303 4.78 -18.31 -92.62
C ILE A 303 3.60 -17.54 -92.00
N LEU A 304 2.82 -16.82 -92.81
CA LEU A 304 1.66 -16.07 -92.31
C LEU A 304 0.55 -16.98 -91.76
N GLU A 305 0.37 -18.18 -92.30
CA GLU A 305 -0.55 -19.17 -91.74
C GLU A 305 -0.10 -19.67 -90.37
N ASN A 306 1.20 -19.92 -90.19
CA ASN A 306 1.76 -20.29 -88.90
C ASN A 306 1.64 -19.14 -87.90
N ASP A 307 1.98 -17.90 -88.31
CA ASP A 307 1.85 -16.71 -87.47
C ASP A 307 0.38 -16.48 -87.06
N LEU A 308 -0.57 -16.63 -87.99
CA LEU A 308 -2.01 -16.52 -87.72
C LEU A 308 -2.47 -17.58 -86.71
N GLN A 309 -1.96 -18.80 -86.80
CA GLN A 309 -2.30 -19.88 -85.88
C GLN A 309 -1.66 -19.69 -84.50
N GLU A 310 -0.41 -19.22 -84.44
CA GLU A 310 0.28 -18.88 -83.19
C GLU A 310 -0.42 -17.72 -82.46
N GLU A 311 -0.79 -16.65 -83.16
CA GLU A 311 -1.52 -15.52 -82.58
C GLU A 311 -2.93 -15.92 -82.11
N LYS A 312 -3.60 -16.83 -82.84
CA LYS A 312 -4.88 -17.40 -82.39
C LYS A 312 -4.72 -18.22 -81.12
N GLN A 313 -3.72 -19.09 -81.04
CA GLN A 313 -3.46 -19.92 -79.86
C GLN A 313 -3.11 -19.06 -78.64
N LYS A 314 -2.23 -18.06 -78.81
CA LYS A 314 -1.90 -17.11 -77.72
C LYS A 314 -3.13 -16.36 -77.23
N ASN A 315 -4.02 -15.92 -78.13
CA ASN A 315 -5.26 -15.26 -77.75
C ASN A 315 -6.23 -16.21 -77.01
N GLU A 316 -6.29 -17.50 -77.37
CA GLU A 316 -7.07 -18.51 -76.64
C GLU A 316 -6.52 -18.76 -75.23
N GLU A 317 -5.20 -18.94 -75.09
CA GLU A 317 -4.52 -19.10 -73.79
C GLU A 317 -4.73 -17.88 -72.88
N LEU A 318 -4.66 -16.66 -73.44
CA LEU A 318 -4.84 -15.41 -72.69
C LEU A 318 -6.32 -15.19 -72.30
N MET A 319 -7.27 -15.64 -73.12
CA MET A 319 -8.69 -15.65 -72.77
C MET A 319 -9.00 -16.62 -71.62
N GLU A 320 -8.35 -17.79 -71.58
CA GLU A 320 -8.48 -18.73 -70.46
C GLU A 320 -7.91 -18.12 -69.17
N GLN A 321 -6.73 -17.49 -69.23
CA GLN A 321 -6.16 -16.76 -68.10
C GLN A 321 -7.07 -15.63 -67.62
N TYR A 322 -7.67 -14.87 -68.53
CA TYR A 322 -8.63 -13.82 -68.19
C TYR A 322 -9.87 -14.38 -67.46
N GLU A 323 -10.38 -15.54 -67.87
CA GLU A 323 -11.55 -16.16 -67.26
C GLU A 323 -11.23 -16.74 -65.88
N GLN A 324 -10.02 -17.29 -65.70
CA GLN A 324 -9.50 -17.71 -64.38
C GLN A 324 -9.38 -16.50 -63.42
N LEU A 325 -8.72 -15.41 -63.84
CA LEU A 325 -8.59 -14.19 -63.04
C LEU A 325 -9.95 -13.59 -62.65
N ARG A 326 -10.92 -13.64 -63.57
CA ARG A 326 -12.29 -13.18 -63.29
C ARG A 326 -13.00 -14.03 -62.24
N SER A 327 -12.83 -15.36 -62.29
CA SER A 327 -13.39 -16.27 -61.29
C SER A 327 -12.77 -16.03 -59.90
N GLU A 328 -11.45 -15.83 -59.84
CA GLU A 328 -10.74 -15.48 -58.60
C GLU A 328 -11.21 -14.14 -58.02
N LEU A 329 -11.41 -13.12 -58.88
CA LEU A 329 -11.96 -11.83 -58.47
C LEU A 329 -13.37 -11.98 -57.86
N ASP A 330 -14.25 -12.76 -58.47
CA ASP A 330 -15.60 -13.03 -57.96
C ASP A 330 -15.58 -13.82 -56.64
N GLU A 331 -14.59 -14.70 -56.42
CA GLU A 331 -14.36 -15.37 -55.14
C GLU A 331 -13.92 -14.38 -54.06
N LYS A 332 -12.95 -13.52 -54.35
CA LYS A 332 -12.47 -12.49 -53.41
C LYS A 332 -13.57 -11.48 -53.05
N GLU A 333 -14.44 -11.12 -53.99
CA GLU A 333 -15.63 -10.31 -53.69
C GLU A 333 -16.60 -11.01 -52.73
N ARG A 334 -16.81 -12.33 -52.88
CA ARG A 334 -17.66 -13.12 -51.97
C ARG A 334 -17.04 -13.20 -50.58
N GLU A 335 -15.73 -13.37 -50.46
CA GLU A 335 -14.99 -13.33 -49.19
C GLU A 335 -15.13 -11.97 -48.51
N LEU A 336 -14.92 -10.87 -49.25
CA LEU A 336 -15.07 -9.50 -48.75
C LEU A 336 -16.48 -9.23 -48.19
N ARG A 337 -17.52 -9.72 -48.88
CA ARG A 337 -18.92 -9.61 -48.41
C ARG A 337 -19.18 -10.43 -47.14
N LYS A 338 -18.54 -11.59 -46.98
CA LYS A 338 -18.64 -12.40 -45.75
C LYS A 338 -17.96 -11.70 -44.58
N ALA A 339 -16.72 -11.23 -44.77
CA ALA A 339 -15.97 -10.50 -43.75
C ALA A 339 -16.71 -9.22 -43.30
N SER A 340 -17.27 -8.45 -44.24
CA SER A 340 -18.07 -7.25 -43.94
C SER A 340 -19.30 -7.54 -43.06
N LYS A 341 -19.98 -8.68 -43.29
CA LYS A 341 -21.11 -9.11 -42.44
C LYS A 341 -20.66 -9.51 -41.02
N THR A 342 -19.47 -10.11 -40.89
CA THR A 342 -18.91 -10.45 -39.58
C THR A 342 -18.55 -9.21 -38.78
N ILE A 343 -17.97 -8.18 -39.42
CA ILE A 343 -17.71 -6.88 -38.80
C ILE A 343 -18.99 -6.25 -38.27
N ALA A 344 -20.04 -6.17 -39.08
CA ALA A 344 -21.32 -5.58 -38.65
C ALA A 344 -21.91 -6.29 -37.42
N ARG A 345 -21.74 -7.61 -37.30
CA ARG A 345 -22.15 -8.37 -36.10
C ARG A 345 -21.30 -8.02 -34.89
N HIS A 346 -19.98 -7.93 -35.04
CA HIS A 346 -19.08 -7.56 -33.94
C HIS A 346 -19.31 -6.11 -33.48
N GLU A 347 -19.57 -5.18 -34.39
CA GLU A 347 -19.96 -3.80 -34.04
C GLU A 347 -21.27 -3.76 -33.25
N GLN A 348 -22.29 -4.52 -33.68
CA GLN A 348 -23.55 -4.63 -32.94
C GLN A 348 -23.33 -5.22 -31.53
N GLN A 349 -22.47 -6.24 -31.40
CA GLN A 349 -22.16 -6.85 -30.11
C GLN A 349 -21.37 -5.89 -29.20
N ASN A 350 -20.41 -5.15 -29.74
CA ASN A 350 -19.69 -4.09 -29.02
C ASN A 350 -20.64 -3.01 -28.52
N GLN A 351 -21.62 -2.58 -29.33
CA GLN A 351 -22.61 -1.61 -28.89
C GLN A 351 -23.45 -2.13 -27.71
N ILE A 352 -23.85 -3.40 -27.72
CA ILE A 352 -24.61 -4.02 -26.62
C ILE A 352 -23.76 -4.07 -25.34
N LEU A 353 -22.49 -4.48 -25.44
CA LEU A 353 -21.58 -4.53 -24.29
C LEU A 353 -21.26 -3.13 -23.75
N GLN A 354 -21.11 -2.14 -24.64
CA GLN A 354 -20.88 -0.76 -24.24
C GLN A 354 -22.05 -0.21 -23.42
N ASN A 355 -23.29 -0.44 -23.90
CA ASN A 355 -24.48 -0.07 -23.14
C ASN A 355 -24.53 -0.78 -21.78
N SER A 356 -24.23 -2.09 -21.73
CA SER A 356 -24.17 -2.84 -20.47
C SER A 356 -23.07 -2.35 -19.51
N LEU A 357 -21.94 -1.88 -20.06
CA LEU A 357 -20.83 -1.31 -19.28
C LEU A 357 -21.25 0.03 -18.66
N ASP A 358 -21.96 0.85 -19.42
CA ASP A 358 -22.43 2.15 -18.94
C ASP A 358 -23.54 2.00 -17.89
N ASP A 359 -24.45 1.02 -18.05
CA ASP A 359 -25.41 0.64 -17.00
C ASP A 359 -24.71 0.18 -15.71
N ALA A 360 -23.66 -0.62 -15.82
CA ALA A 360 -22.86 -1.06 -14.67
C ALA A 360 -22.13 0.10 -13.98
N LYS A 361 -21.64 1.10 -14.73
CA LYS A 361 -21.04 2.32 -14.16
C LYS A 361 -22.08 3.13 -13.38
N VAL A 362 -23.27 3.33 -13.93
CA VAL A 362 -24.37 4.04 -13.25
C VAL A 362 -24.75 3.31 -11.95
N GLN A 363 -24.84 1.97 -11.99
CA GLN A 363 -25.15 1.19 -10.80
C GLN A 363 -24.02 1.24 -9.75
N LYS A 364 -22.75 1.20 -10.17
CA LYS A 364 -21.59 1.38 -9.28
C LYS A 364 -21.62 2.74 -8.59
N GLU A 365 -21.90 3.81 -9.33
CA GLU A 365 -22.02 5.17 -8.77
C GLU A 365 -23.14 5.24 -7.72
N LYS A 366 -24.29 4.62 -7.99
CA LYS A 366 -25.40 4.54 -7.03
C LYS A 366 -25.00 3.85 -5.71
N TYR A 367 -24.21 2.77 -5.77
CA TYR A 367 -23.70 2.12 -4.56
C TYR A 367 -22.72 3.01 -3.79
N TYR A 368 -21.86 3.74 -4.50
CA TYR A 368 -20.92 4.67 -3.87
C TYR A 368 -21.64 5.79 -3.14
N GLN A 369 -22.66 6.39 -3.76
CA GLN A 369 -23.52 7.40 -3.12
C GLN A 369 -24.23 6.85 -1.88
N ASN A 370 -24.76 5.61 -1.93
CA ASN A 370 -25.38 4.99 -0.76
C ASN A 370 -24.37 4.79 0.39
N ILE A 371 -23.13 4.37 0.09
CA ILE A 371 -22.09 4.23 1.11
C ILE A 371 -21.76 5.58 1.75
N LEU A 372 -21.61 6.64 0.94
CA LEU A 372 -21.39 8.00 1.47
C LEU A 372 -22.51 8.43 2.41
N THR A 373 -23.78 8.19 2.05
CA THR A 373 -24.91 8.53 2.94
C THR A 373 -24.87 7.76 4.25
N LEU A 374 -24.49 6.48 4.24
CA LEU A 374 -24.35 5.66 5.46
C LEU A 374 -23.16 6.12 6.32
N GLU A 375 -22.07 6.59 5.72
CA GLU A 375 -20.93 7.16 6.45
C GLU A 375 -21.29 8.49 7.11
N GLU A 376 -22.07 9.34 6.44
CA GLU A 376 -22.63 10.57 7.04
C GLU A 376 -23.56 10.27 8.22
N GLU A 377 -24.45 9.27 8.09
CA GLU A 377 -25.33 8.84 9.18
C GLU A 377 -24.53 8.28 10.37
N LYS A 378 -23.49 7.48 10.10
CA LYS A 378 -22.57 7.00 11.13
C LYS A 378 -21.88 8.15 11.86
N MET A 379 -21.38 9.15 11.13
CA MET A 379 -20.74 10.33 11.72
C MET A 379 -21.71 11.14 12.60
N LYS A 380 -22.97 11.28 12.18
CA LYS A 380 -24.03 11.92 12.99
C LYS A 380 -24.28 11.14 14.29
N LEU A 381 -24.36 9.81 14.22
CA LEU A 381 -24.55 8.96 15.40
C LEU A 381 -23.34 8.99 16.35
N GLU A 382 -22.11 8.99 15.83
CA GLU A 382 -20.89 9.12 16.64
C GLU A 382 -20.77 10.48 17.32
N SER A 383 -21.17 11.56 16.63
CA SER A 383 -21.27 12.90 17.22
C SER A 383 -22.32 12.95 18.34
N SER A 384 -23.50 12.37 18.11
CA SER A 384 -24.57 12.29 19.13
C SER A 384 -24.10 11.52 20.37
N ARG A 385 -23.48 10.35 20.19
CA ARG A 385 -22.89 9.56 21.28
C ARG A 385 -21.79 10.32 22.02
N SER A 386 -20.95 11.07 21.32
CA SER A 386 -19.90 11.90 21.92
C SER A 386 -20.48 13.02 22.77
N GLU A 387 -21.58 13.63 22.32
CA GLU A 387 -22.31 14.65 23.06
C GLU A 387 -22.97 14.08 24.32
N GLU A 388 -23.57 12.89 24.24
CA GLU A 388 -24.10 12.16 25.42
C GLU A 388 -22.99 11.82 26.42
N HIS A 389 -21.83 11.32 25.96
CA HIS A 389 -20.69 11.08 26.84
C HIS A 389 -20.14 12.37 27.47
N ARG A 390 -20.24 13.51 26.79
CA ARG A 390 -19.88 14.81 27.37
C ARG A 390 -20.88 15.21 28.46
N LYS A 391 -22.18 15.11 28.20
CA LYS A 391 -23.25 15.38 29.19
C LYS A 391 -23.09 14.49 30.44
N TYR A 392 -22.81 13.21 30.25
CA TYR A 392 -22.54 12.27 31.34
C TYR A 392 -21.30 12.67 32.17
N ARG A 393 -20.21 13.09 31.52
CA ARG A 393 -19.02 13.59 32.21
C ARG A 393 -19.30 14.87 33.00
N GLU A 394 -20.06 15.81 32.43
CA GLU A 394 -20.49 17.02 33.12
C GLU A 394 -21.32 16.70 34.38
N GLU A 395 -22.19 15.70 34.30
CA GLU A 395 -22.99 15.23 35.44
C GLU A 395 -22.13 14.54 36.51
N ILE A 396 -21.12 13.75 36.13
CA ILE A 396 -20.11 13.21 37.06
C ILE A 396 -19.33 14.34 37.74
N THR A 397 -18.91 15.37 37.00
CA THR A 397 -18.19 16.51 37.62
C THR A 397 -19.07 17.27 38.59
N LYS A 398 -20.35 17.52 38.24
CA LYS A 398 -21.32 18.16 39.13
C LYS A 398 -21.54 17.35 40.41
N THR A 399 -21.69 16.04 40.30
CA THR A 399 -21.85 15.16 41.47
C THR A 399 -20.58 15.10 42.32
N SER A 400 -19.39 15.09 41.71
CA SER A 400 -18.11 15.19 42.42
C SER A 400 -17.95 16.52 43.16
N ASP A 401 -18.31 17.64 42.54
CA ASP A 401 -18.22 18.96 43.17
C ASP A 401 -19.25 19.13 44.29
N LEU A 402 -20.46 18.60 44.13
CA LEU A 402 -21.44 18.50 45.21
C LEU A 402 -20.92 17.64 46.37
N PHE A 403 -20.22 16.53 46.07
CA PHE A 403 -19.61 15.69 47.10
C PHE A 403 -18.51 16.45 47.88
N LYS A 404 -17.63 17.18 47.18
CA LYS A 404 -16.61 18.03 47.83
C LYS A 404 -17.23 19.13 48.69
N ALA A 405 -18.24 19.82 48.18
CA ALA A 405 -18.95 20.87 48.92
C ALA A 405 -19.62 20.31 50.20
N ASN A 406 -20.23 19.13 50.11
CA ASN A 406 -20.80 18.44 51.26
C ASN A 406 -19.72 18.05 52.28
N HIS A 407 -18.56 17.58 51.81
CA HIS A 407 -17.42 17.25 52.68
C HIS A 407 -16.85 18.49 53.39
N GLN A 408 -16.78 19.63 52.69
CA GLN A 408 -16.37 20.92 53.27
C GLN A 408 -17.37 21.39 54.33
N LEU A 409 -18.67 21.38 54.02
CA LEU A 409 -19.72 21.74 54.98
C LEU A 409 -19.68 20.86 56.24
N LYS A 410 -19.34 19.57 56.09
CA LYS A 410 -19.19 18.66 57.21
C LYS A 410 -17.97 18.98 58.07
N ALA A 411 -16.84 19.33 57.43
CA ALA A 411 -15.66 19.82 58.14
C ALA A 411 -15.91 21.13 58.89
N ASP A 412 -16.60 22.09 58.27
CA ASP A 412 -16.97 23.37 58.89
C ASP A 412 -17.90 23.15 60.09
N LEU A 413 -18.85 22.21 59.98
CA LEU A 413 -19.75 21.83 61.06
C LEU A 413 -18.99 21.23 62.26
N ASP A 414 -18.00 20.39 62.01
CA ASP A 414 -17.21 19.77 63.07
C ASP A 414 -16.26 20.78 63.75
N ASP A 415 -15.66 21.72 63.00
CA ASP A 415 -14.91 22.86 63.58
C ASP A 415 -15.81 23.73 64.47
N TYR A 416 -17.06 23.95 64.05
CA TYR A 416 -18.04 24.70 64.84
C TYR A 416 -18.41 23.98 66.14
N LYS A 417 -18.61 22.65 66.10
CA LYS A 417 -18.85 21.85 67.31
C LYS A 417 -17.67 21.92 68.28
N GLU A 418 -16.44 21.85 67.77
CA GLU A 418 -15.25 21.93 68.62
C GLU A 418 -15.10 23.32 69.26
N LYS A 419 -15.39 24.40 68.53
CA LYS A 419 -15.45 25.76 69.11
C LYS A 419 -16.50 25.87 70.22
N CYS A 420 -17.70 25.33 70.01
CA CYS A 420 -18.73 25.29 71.05
C CYS A 420 -18.27 24.51 72.28
N TYR A 421 -17.63 23.35 72.10
CA TYR A 421 -17.09 22.55 73.20
C TYR A 421 -16.01 23.29 73.98
N ARG A 422 -15.08 23.99 73.28
CA ARG A 422 -14.06 24.83 73.93
C ARG A 422 -14.66 25.97 74.75
N LEU A 423 -15.68 26.64 74.22
CA LEU A 423 -16.40 27.70 74.95
C LEU A 423 -17.11 27.14 76.19
N GLU A 424 -17.74 25.97 76.08
CA GLU A 424 -18.36 25.30 77.22
C GLU A 424 -17.32 24.94 78.29
N LEU A 425 -16.15 24.44 77.88
CA LEU A 425 -15.04 24.13 78.78
C LEU A 425 -14.52 25.39 79.49
N GLN A 426 -14.35 26.49 78.75
CA GLN A 426 -13.93 27.79 79.27
C GLN A 426 -14.92 28.34 80.31
N LEU A 427 -16.22 28.25 80.03
CA LEU A 427 -17.28 28.62 80.96
C LEU A 427 -17.20 27.78 82.24
N ARG A 428 -17.05 26.45 82.12
CA ARG A 428 -16.90 25.55 83.28
C ARG A 428 -15.65 25.87 84.10
N THR A 429 -14.52 26.19 83.46
CA THR A 429 -13.30 26.59 84.18
C THR A 429 -13.45 27.94 84.88
N SER A 430 -14.08 28.93 84.22
CA SER A 430 -14.32 30.24 84.84
C SER A 430 -15.24 30.17 86.06
N PHE A 431 -16.24 29.27 86.05
CA PHE A 431 -17.09 29.01 87.21
C PHE A 431 -16.37 28.28 88.35
N ARG A 432 -15.34 27.47 88.02
CA ARG A 432 -14.54 26.76 89.02
C ARG A 432 -13.52 27.67 89.69
N ASP A 433 -12.97 28.62 88.95
CA ASP A 433 -11.97 29.58 89.43
C ASP A 433 -12.60 30.77 90.18
N SER A 434 -13.90 31.04 90.02
CA SER A 434 -14.59 32.12 90.75
C SER A 434 -14.90 31.82 92.22
N GLY A 435 -14.59 30.62 92.74
CA GLY A 435 -14.51 30.35 94.18
C GLY A 435 -15.81 30.44 95.01
N GLU A 436 -16.93 30.81 94.41
CA GLU A 436 -18.25 30.77 95.05
C GLU A 436 -18.99 29.52 94.58
N LEU A 437 -18.89 28.45 95.37
CA LEU A 437 -19.85 27.34 95.32
C LEU A 437 -21.22 27.90 95.71
N PRO A 438 -22.24 27.85 94.82
CA PRO A 438 -23.61 28.05 95.26
C PRO A 438 -23.93 26.85 96.15
N SER A 439 -24.16 27.12 97.43
CA SER A 439 -24.71 26.14 98.36
C SER A 439 -25.95 25.50 97.74
N GLU A 440 -25.97 24.17 97.76
CA GLU A 440 -27.11 23.31 97.44
C GLU A 440 -28.32 23.72 98.30
N ASP A 441 -29.12 24.67 97.86
CA ASP A 441 -30.47 24.94 98.39
C ASP A 441 -31.23 25.88 97.45
N ILE A 442 -31.49 25.44 96.22
CA ILE A 442 -32.60 25.97 95.40
C ILE A 442 -33.22 24.81 94.62
N SER A 443 -33.89 23.91 95.34
CA SER A 443 -35.09 23.27 94.81
C SER A 443 -36.22 24.30 94.93
N GLU A 444 -36.82 24.68 93.79
CA GLU A 444 -37.92 25.65 93.62
C GLU A 444 -37.50 26.98 92.98
N SER A 445 -37.32 26.97 91.65
CA SER A 445 -37.70 28.04 90.70
C SER A 445 -37.05 27.80 89.33
N ALA A 446 -37.43 26.72 88.65
CA ALA A 446 -37.07 26.48 87.26
C ALA A 446 -38.01 27.22 86.26
N GLU A 447 -38.39 28.46 86.59
CA GLU A 447 -39.16 29.36 85.73
C GLU A 447 -38.38 30.67 85.56
N ASN A 448 -37.27 30.62 84.82
CA ASN A 448 -36.72 31.72 84.01
C ASN A 448 -35.31 31.34 83.54
N ILE A 449 -35.24 30.47 82.53
CA ILE A 449 -34.03 30.36 81.70
C ILE A 449 -34.10 31.48 80.66
N PRO A 450 -33.00 32.21 80.40
CA PRO A 450 -33.03 33.33 79.45
C PRO A 450 -33.45 32.86 78.06
N ASP A 451 -34.51 33.50 77.57
CA ASP A 451 -35.21 33.36 76.30
C ASP A 451 -34.32 33.39 75.03
N LYS A 452 -32.99 33.50 75.16
CA LYS A 452 -32.02 33.50 74.06
C LYS A 452 -31.37 32.15 73.81
N VAL A 453 -31.19 31.31 74.84
CA VAL A 453 -30.58 29.98 74.65
C VAL A 453 -31.61 29.00 74.09
N ASP A 454 -32.85 29.09 74.57
CA ASP A 454 -33.95 28.27 74.06
C ASP A 454 -34.38 28.71 72.65
N ARG A 455 -34.31 29.99 72.30
CA ARG A 455 -34.52 30.43 70.90
C ARG A 455 -33.43 29.93 69.95
N THR A 456 -32.18 29.83 70.40
CA THR A 456 -31.09 29.31 69.55
C THR A 456 -31.21 27.79 69.38
N TYR A 457 -31.57 27.08 70.46
CA TYR A 457 -31.82 25.64 70.41
C TYR A 457 -33.10 25.29 69.64
N GLN A 458 -34.17 26.09 69.77
CA GLN A 458 -35.39 25.96 68.97
C GLN A 458 -35.21 26.40 67.51
N PHE A 459 -34.34 27.38 67.20
CA PHE A 459 -34.00 27.75 65.83
C PHE A 459 -33.23 26.62 65.13
N VAL A 460 -32.25 26.01 65.82
CA VAL A 460 -31.55 24.82 65.31
C VAL A 460 -32.51 23.63 65.17
N LYS A 461 -33.45 23.45 66.11
CA LYS A 461 -34.48 22.40 66.05
C LYS A 461 -35.56 22.66 64.99
N GLN A 462 -35.85 23.92 64.62
CA GLN A 462 -36.71 24.30 63.49
C GLN A 462 -36.02 24.12 62.14
N ILE A 463 -34.70 24.30 62.08
CA ILE A 463 -33.90 24.04 60.85
C ILE A 463 -33.66 22.53 60.67
N SER A 464 -33.46 21.77 61.75
CA SER A 464 -33.24 20.32 61.69
C SER A 464 -34.54 19.49 61.72
N GLY A 465 -35.64 20.09 62.14
CA GLY A 465 -36.95 19.45 62.29
C GLY A 465 -37.93 19.95 61.25
N GLY A 466 -37.98 19.29 60.10
CA GLY A 466 -39.09 19.40 59.16
C GLY A 466 -38.74 19.99 57.79
N TYR A 467 -37.90 19.31 57.02
CA TYR A 467 -38.19 19.24 55.59
C TYR A 467 -39.31 18.20 55.42
N PRO A 468 -40.51 18.58 54.93
CA PRO A 468 -41.45 17.57 54.48
C PRO A 468 -40.77 16.83 53.34
N MET A 469 -40.66 15.51 53.47
CA MET A 469 -40.41 14.66 52.31
C MET A 469 -41.43 15.06 51.24
N ILE A 470 -40.95 15.74 50.19
CA ILE A 470 -41.68 15.80 48.94
C ILE A 470 -41.73 14.35 48.46
N LYS A 471 -42.86 13.70 48.72
CA LYS A 471 -43.22 12.46 48.03
C LYS A 471 -43.33 12.82 46.55
N SER A 472 -42.23 12.62 45.82
CA SER A 472 -42.22 12.52 44.37
C SER A 472 -42.87 11.19 43.96
N SER A 473 -44.13 11.01 44.32
CA SER A 473 -45.04 10.12 43.61
C SER A 473 -45.69 10.95 42.51
N THR A 474 -45.71 10.41 41.29
CA THR A 474 -46.32 10.94 40.05
C THR A 474 -45.62 12.12 39.37
N LEU A 475 -44.58 11.81 38.59
CA LEU A 475 -44.41 12.45 37.28
C LEU A 475 -44.88 11.44 36.21
N PRO A 476 -45.69 11.86 35.23
CA PRO A 476 -46.14 10.99 34.16
C PRO A 476 -44.97 10.67 33.23
N VAL A 477 -44.98 9.46 32.69
CA VAL A 477 -44.18 9.06 31.52
C VAL A 477 -44.55 10.02 30.39
N ILE A 478 -43.74 11.05 30.15
CA ILE A 478 -43.79 11.84 28.92
C ILE A 478 -42.99 11.05 27.90
N ILE A 479 -43.72 10.28 27.09
CA ILE A 479 -43.29 9.86 25.77
C ILE A 479 -43.09 11.16 24.98
N SER A 480 -41.84 11.57 24.76
CA SER A 480 -41.53 12.69 23.89
C SER A 480 -41.71 12.27 22.43
N GLY A 481 -42.97 12.24 22.00
CA GLY A 481 -43.31 12.53 20.62
C GLY A 481 -43.10 14.02 20.39
N VAL A 482 -42.02 14.38 19.72
CA VAL A 482 -41.84 15.74 19.20
C VAL A 482 -42.68 15.85 17.92
N GLN A 483 -43.87 16.45 18.06
CA GLN A 483 -44.50 17.18 16.97
C GLN A 483 -43.81 18.54 16.86
N SER A 484 -42.91 18.71 15.89
CA SER A 484 -42.52 20.04 15.42
C SER A 484 -43.49 20.46 14.32
N LYS A 485 -44.36 21.41 14.65
CA LYS A 485 -44.94 22.31 13.65
C LYS A 485 -43.80 23.22 13.17
N ASP A 486 -43.32 22.98 11.96
CA ASP A 486 -42.97 23.97 10.94
C ASP A 486 -42.34 23.20 9.76
N GLU A 487 -43.13 23.08 8.70
CA GLU A 487 -42.75 22.52 7.41
C GLU A 487 -41.75 23.44 6.69
N PRO A 488 -40.84 22.84 5.90
CA PRO A 488 -40.78 23.23 4.50
C PRO A 488 -41.17 22.05 3.61
N MET A 489 -41.96 22.37 2.58
CA MET A 489 -42.57 21.42 1.66
C MET A 489 -41.56 20.45 1.03
N ILE A 490 -41.78 19.15 1.22
CA ILE A 490 -41.24 18.09 0.36
C ILE A 490 -42.38 17.13 -0.03
N SER A 491 -42.46 16.90 -1.34
CA SER A 491 -43.52 16.24 -2.12
C SER A 491 -43.95 14.84 -1.64
N PRO A 492 -45.27 14.53 -1.59
CA PRO A 492 -45.79 13.21 -1.26
C PRO A 492 -45.89 12.33 -2.52
N ASN A 493 -44.90 11.47 -2.79
CA ASN A 493 -45.02 10.49 -3.88
C ASN A 493 -44.19 9.18 -3.74
N MET A 494 -43.87 8.72 -2.53
CA MET A 494 -43.07 7.48 -2.37
C MET A 494 -43.44 6.59 -1.16
N LYS A 495 -44.71 6.54 -0.75
CA LYS A 495 -45.15 5.61 0.33
C LYS A 495 -46.29 4.65 -0.02
N THR A 496 -46.63 4.49 -1.30
CA THR A 496 -47.75 3.62 -1.73
C THR A 496 -47.34 2.65 -2.85
N ALA A 497 -46.24 1.90 -2.68
CA ALA A 497 -45.83 0.89 -3.67
C ALA A 497 -45.32 -0.45 -3.10
N LEU A 498 -45.43 -0.72 -1.80
CA LEU A 498 -44.79 -1.91 -1.20
C LEU A 498 -45.66 -2.76 -0.26
N THR A 499 -46.99 -2.68 -0.40
CA THR A 499 -47.92 -3.52 0.40
C THR A 499 -49.04 -4.22 -0.38
N ASN A 500 -49.02 -4.20 -1.73
CA ASN A 500 -49.98 -4.97 -2.54
C ASN A 500 -49.30 -5.64 -3.74
N SER A 501 -48.75 -6.83 -3.56
CA SER A 501 -48.64 -7.86 -4.61
C SER A 501 -48.22 -9.21 -3.99
N ILE A 502 -49.13 -9.81 -3.23
CA ILE A 502 -49.16 -11.26 -3.05
C ILE A 502 -50.37 -11.72 -3.84
N PHE A 503 -50.15 -12.19 -5.07
CA PHE A 503 -51.08 -13.05 -5.77
C PHE A 503 -50.33 -14.27 -6.28
N GLU A 504 -50.86 -15.42 -5.90
CA GLU A 504 -50.48 -16.75 -6.31
C GLU A 504 -50.55 -16.89 -7.84
N THR A 505 -49.51 -17.45 -8.44
CA THR A 505 -49.67 -18.25 -9.66
C THR A 505 -48.86 -19.52 -9.52
N GLU A 506 -49.59 -20.64 -9.41
CA GLU A 506 -49.11 -22.00 -9.51
C GLU A 506 -48.23 -22.19 -10.76
N TYR A 507 -47.00 -22.68 -10.58
CA TYR A 507 -46.20 -23.20 -11.70
C TYR A 507 -46.07 -24.73 -11.57
N LYS A 508 -46.72 -25.43 -12.51
CA LYS A 508 -46.52 -26.86 -12.78
C LYS A 508 -45.08 -27.12 -13.24
N PRO A 509 -44.44 -28.23 -12.83
CA PRO A 509 -43.10 -28.57 -13.33
C PRO A 509 -43.18 -29.11 -14.75
N MET A 510 -42.55 -28.41 -15.70
CA MET A 510 -42.30 -28.93 -17.06
C MET A 510 -40.99 -29.73 -17.09
N LYS A 511 -41.08 -30.91 -17.70
CA LYS A 511 -39.99 -31.88 -17.95
C LYS A 511 -38.88 -31.25 -18.82
N PRO A 512 -37.60 -31.60 -18.61
CA PRO A 512 -36.55 -31.22 -19.53
C PRO A 512 -36.60 -32.10 -20.79
N LEU A 513 -36.80 -31.46 -21.94
CA LEU A 513 -36.50 -32.01 -23.27
C LEU A 513 -35.08 -31.55 -23.65
N GLY A 514 -34.11 -32.44 -23.53
CA GLY A 514 -32.78 -32.28 -24.13
C GLY A 514 -32.72 -33.06 -25.45
N PRO A 515 -32.08 -32.53 -26.51
CA PRO A 515 -31.96 -33.21 -27.78
C PRO A 515 -30.85 -34.26 -27.73
N THR A 516 -31.19 -35.45 -28.23
CA THR A 516 -30.30 -36.57 -28.55
C THR A 516 -29.45 -36.21 -29.77
N ILE A 517 -28.12 -36.15 -29.62
CA ILE A 517 -27.20 -36.38 -30.74
C ILE A 517 -26.24 -37.50 -30.35
N SER A 518 -26.18 -38.46 -31.26
CA SER A 518 -25.54 -39.76 -31.18
C SER A 518 -24.05 -39.66 -31.49
N THR A 519 -23.21 -40.35 -30.72
CA THR A 519 -21.87 -40.76 -31.15
C THR A 519 -21.70 -42.26 -30.91
N LYS A 520 -21.69 -43.02 -32.01
CA LYS A 520 -21.23 -44.41 -32.09
C LYS A 520 -19.70 -44.46 -32.08
N ALA A 521 -19.18 -45.44 -31.35
CA ALA A 521 -18.00 -46.28 -31.58
C ALA A 521 -16.63 -45.64 -31.84
N ILE A 522 -15.59 -46.07 -31.10
CA ILE A 522 -14.68 -47.16 -31.49
C ILE A 522 -13.83 -47.56 -30.28
N ALA A 523 -13.72 -48.87 -30.07
CA ALA A 523 -12.85 -49.52 -29.10
C ALA A 523 -11.46 -49.82 -29.72
N GLY A 524 -10.43 -49.77 -28.87
CA GLY A 524 -9.07 -50.27 -29.15
C GLY A 524 -8.16 -49.83 -27.99
N SER A 525 -8.01 -50.63 -26.94
CA SER A 525 -6.90 -51.58 -26.75
C SER A 525 -5.52 -50.97 -26.97
N ILE A 526 -4.74 -50.82 -25.90
CA ILE A 526 -3.33 -51.26 -25.79
C ILE A 526 -2.95 -51.22 -24.30
N ASN A 527 -2.54 -52.40 -23.80
CA ASN A 527 -1.81 -52.60 -22.55
C ASN A 527 -0.41 -52.01 -22.67
N GLU A 528 0.18 -51.53 -21.58
CA GLU A 528 1.35 -52.17 -20.93
C GLU A 528 1.93 -51.28 -19.82
N LYS A 529 2.35 -51.95 -18.74
CA LYS A 529 3.05 -51.40 -17.58
C LYS A 529 4.47 -50.95 -17.96
N PRO A 530 5.14 -50.20 -17.08
CA PRO A 530 6.49 -50.67 -16.73
C PRO A 530 6.78 -50.63 -15.22
N ASP A 531 7.55 -51.64 -14.80
CA ASP A 531 8.29 -51.70 -13.54
C ASP A 531 9.80 -51.60 -13.87
N PRO A 532 10.70 -51.38 -12.88
CA PRO A 532 11.90 -50.57 -13.06
C PRO A 532 13.22 -51.37 -12.98
N GLY A 533 14.34 -50.76 -13.36
CA GLY A 533 15.65 -51.32 -13.02
C GLY A 533 16.87 -50.58 -13.56
N HIS A 534 17.75 -50.21 -12.62
CA HIS A 534 19.23 -50.17 -12.73
C HIS A 534 19.90 -49.08 -13.57
N ARG A 535 21.15 -48.68 -13.34
CA ARG A 535 22.03 -48.45 -12.17
C ARG A 535 23.24 -47.70 -12.76
N LEU A 536 23.69 -46.65 -12.08
CA LEU A 536 25.06 -46.07 -12.00
C LEU A 536 26.10 -46.40 -13.11
N HIS A 537 26.76 -45.37 -13.65
CA HIS A 537 28.22 -45.21 -13.50
C HIS A 537 28.76 -43.80 -13.83
N PHE A 538 29.77 -43.42 -13.05
CA PHE A 538 30.59 -42.19 -13.05
C PHE A 538 31.54 -42.09 -14.26
N GLY A 539 31.88 -40.84 -14.64
CA GLY A 539 33.02 -40.54 -15.51
C GLY A 539 33.41 -39.05 -15.48
N SER A 540 34.45 -38.74 -14.70
CA SER A 540 35.18 -37.47 -14.60
C SER A 540 36.08 -37.17 -15.81
N TYR A 541 36.37 -35.90 -16.13
CA TYR A 541 37.67 -35.29 -16.55
C TYR A 541 37.40 -33.86 -17.08
N LYS A 542 37.77 -32.75 -16.41
CA LYS A 542 39.07 -32.02 -16.30
C LYS A 542 39.66 -31.41 -17.61
N ARG A 543 39.59 -30.07 -17.67
CA ARG A 543 40.53 -29.01 -18.14
C ARG A 543 41.28 -29.14 -19.48
N GLY A 544 41.34 -28.00 -20.20
CA GLY A 544 42.51 -27.62 -21.00
C GLY A 544 42.28 -26.43 -21.93
N TYR A 545 42.91 -25.29 -21.62
CA TYR A 545 43.13 -24.14 -22.51
C TYR A 545 44.13 -24.52 -23.62
N ASP A 546 44.04 -23.95 -24.83
CA ASP A 546 44.91 -22.83 -25.27
C ASP A 546 44.85 -22.47 -26.78
N LEU A 547 45.31 -21.23 -27.00
CA LEU A 547 45.41 -20.33 -28.15
C LEU A 547 46.23 -20.80 -29.40
N ASN A 548 45.93 -20.12 -30.54
CA ASN A 548 46.83 -19.55 -31.58
C ASN A 548 46.70 -20.00 -33.06
N HIS A 549 46.11 -19.12 -33.90
CA HIS A 549 46.66 -18.43 -35.12
C HIS A 549 47.26 -19.24 -36.34
N PRO A 550 47.56 -18.64 -37.53
CA PRO A 550 46.67 -18.20 -38.65
C PRO A 550 47.15 -18.64 -40.09
N HIS A 551 46.50 -18.08 -41.14
CA HIS A 551 46.87 -18.04 -42.59
C HIS A 551 46.55 -19.32 -43.41
N MET A 552 45.96 -19.34 -44.61
CA MET A 552 46.14 -18.52 -45.83
C MET A 552 45.06 -18.83 -46.92
N ARG A 553 44.78 -17.83 -47.78
CA ARG A 553 44.45 -17.84 -49.24
C ARG A 553 43.34 -18.75 -49.85
N ARG A 554 42.35 -18.02 -50.41
CA ARG A 554 41.76 -18.07 -51.77
C ARG A 554 41.61 -19.45 -52.46
N GLN A 555 40.36 -19.81 -52.74
CA GLN A 555 39.93 -20.20 -54.10
C GLN A 555 38.44 -19.96 -54.30
N LEU A 556 38.11 -19.52 -55.51
CA LEU A 556 36.77 -19.33 -56.08
C LEU A 556 36.06 -20.67 -56.25
N GLY A 557 34.75 -20.70 -56.07
CA GLY A 557 33.89 -21.82 -56.44
C GLY A 557 32.43 -21.54 -56.09
N ASP A 558 31.63 -21.38 -57.14
CA ASP A 558 30.16 -21.31 -57.12
C ASP A 558 29.53 -22.53 -56.44
N GLY A 559 28.33 -22.35 -55.86
CA GLY A 559 27.44 -23.47 -55.53
C GLY A 559 26.58 -23.27 -54.29
N ASP A 560 25.33 -22.84 -54.53
CA ASP A 560 24.09 -23.17 -53.84
C ASP A 560 23.99 -23.08 -52.30
N GLU A 561 23.22 -22.07 -51.93
CA GLU A 561 22.53 -21.87 -50.66
C GLU A 561 21.68 -23.08 -50.26
N VAL A 562 21.98 -23.71 -49.12
CA VAL A 562 20.99 -24.04 -48.07
C VAL A 562 21.72 -24.05 -46.72
N GLN A 563 21.81 -22.90 -46.05
CA GLN A 563 22.13 -22.86 -44.61
C GLN A 563 20.85 -22.67 -43.81
N SER A 564 20.51 -23.73 -43.06
CA SER A 564 19.59 -23.70 -41.94
C SER A 564 20.04 -22.65 -40.92
N ILE A 565 19.32 -21.53 -40.87
CA ILE A 565 19.44 -20.52 -39.82
C ILE A 565 18.90 -21.16 -38.53
N SER A 566 19.79 -21.59 -37.65
CA SER A 566 19.46 -21.82 -36.25
C SER A 566 19.31 -20.45 -35.59
N SER A 567 18.08 -19.97 -35.48
CA SER A 567 17.73 -18.84 -34.63
C SER A 567 17.97 -19.25 -33.17
N HIS A 568 19.13 -18.89 -32.64
CA HIS A 568 19.28 -18.69 -31.20
C HIS A 568 18.39 -17.51 -30.84
N GLU A 569 17.18 -17.81 -30.36
CA GLU A 569 16.39 -16.88 -29.55
C GLU A 569 17.24 -16.54 -28.32
N SER A 570 17.94 -15.41 -28.39
CA SER A 570 18.31 -14.67 -27.20
C SER A 570 17.01 -14.37 -26.46
N SER A 571 16.80 -15.04 -25.33
CA SER A 571 15.74 -14.69 -24.39
C SER A 571 15.96 -13.24 -23.96
N GLU A 572 15.27 -12.32 -24.61
CA GLU A 572 15.08 -10.97 -24.11
C GLU A 572 14.45 -11.12 -22.73
N THR A 573 15.25 -10.94 -21.68
CA THR A 573 14.74 -10.77 -20.34
C THR A 573 13.87 -9.51 -20.38
N GLU A 574 12.56 -9.71 -20.45
CA GLU A 574 11.58 -8.63 -20.37
C GLU A 574 11.98 -7.71 -19.21
N LYS A 575 12.13 -6.42 -19.52
CA LYS A 575 12.38 -5.40 -18.50
C LYS A 575 11.13 -5.30 -17.64
N GLU A 576 11.13 -6.00 -16.51
CA GLU A 576 10.05 -6.00 -15.52
C GLU A 576 9.89 -4.57 -14.97
N SER A 577 8.84 -3.86 -15.37
CA SER A 577 8.58 -2.51 -14.84
C SER A 577 8.28 -2.52 -13.33
N PRO A 578 8.46 -1.40 -12.60
CA PRO A 578 8.11 -1.26 -11.17
C PRO A 578 6.71 -1.78 -10.83
N GLY A 579 5.75 -1.50 -11.72
CA GLY A 579 4.38 -1.99 -11.62
C GLY A 579 4.30 -3.51 -11.67
N HIS A 580 5.13 -4.17 -12.49
CA HIS A 580 5.21 -5.63 -12.55
C HIS A 580 5.81 -6.24 -11.28
N ILE A 581 6.76 -5.62 -10.59
CA ILE A 581 7.32 -6.21 -9.36
C ILE A 581 6.28 -6.16 -8.22
N LEU A 582 5.60 -5.03 -8.06
CA LEU A 582 4.49 -4.89 -7.10
C LEU A 582 3.29 -5.76 -7.49
N PHE A 583 2.94 -5.83 -8.76
CA PHE A 583 1.83 -6.63 -9.28
C PHE A 583 2.13 -8.12 -9.28
N ALA A 584 3.36 -8.54 -9.59
CA ALA A 584 3.80 -9.93 -9.50
C ALA A 584 3.91 -10.35 -8.03
N ALA A 585 4.48 -9.50 -7.16
CA ALA A 585 4.40 -9.73 -5.72
C ALA A 585 2.94 -9.85 -5.30
N TYR A 586 2.05 -8.92 -5.65
CA TYR A 586 0.63 -8.97 -5.27
C TYR A 586 -0.09 -10.21 -5.80
N LYS A 587 0.09 -10.55 -7.08
CA LYS A 587 -0.54 -11.73 -7.73
C LYS A 587 -0.02 -13.06 -7.18
N VAL A 588 1.24 -13.08 -6.73
CA VAL A 588 1.85 -14.24 -6.04
C VAL A 588 1.49 -14.24 -4.55
N LEU A 589 1.35 -13.08 -3.90
CA LEU A 589 0.98 -12.89 -2.48
C LEU A 589 -0.48 -13.25 -2.23
N PHE A 590 -1.37 -12.87 -3.14
CA PHE A 590 -2.82 -12.94 -2.95
C PHE A 590 -3.33 -14.36 -2.60
N PRO A 591 -2.87 -15.44 -3.27
CA PRO A 591 -3.21 -16.81 -2.89
C PRO A 591 -2.72 -17.19 -1.48
N PHE A 592 -1.57 -16.69 -1.04
CA PHE A 592 -1.01 -17.06 0.26
C PHE A 592 -1.69 -16.35 1.44
N TYR A 593 -2.33 -15.20 1.20
CA TYR A 593 -3.02 -14.41 2.22
C TYR A 593 -4.54 -14.64 2.27
N GLN A 594 -5.21 -14.90 1.14
CA GLN A 594 -6.63 -15.27 1.19
C GLN A 594 -6.85 -16.65 1.83
N ASP A 595 -5.88 -17.56 1.67
CA ASP A 595 -5.98 -18.92 2.19
C ASP A 595 -5.63 -19.04 3.69
N SER A 596 -5.09 -17.99 4.34
CA SER A 596 -4.76 -18.04 5.78
C SER A 596 -5.99 -18.14 6.69
N ASP A 597 -7.15 -17.69 6.21
CA ASP A 597 -8.44 -17.82 6.91
C ASP A 597 -9.25 -19.06 6.50
N ILE A 598 -8.74 -19.88 5.57
CA ILE A 598 -9.42 -21.10 5.15
C ILE A 598 -9.19 -22.22 6.17
N GLY A 599 -10.04 -22.22 7.20
CA GLY A 599 -10.65 -23.41 7.81
C GLY A 599 -9.78 -24.50 8.44
N GLY A 600 -8.46 -24.35 8.50
CA GLY A 600 -7.59 -25.33 9.16
C GLY A 600 -7.74 -25.25 10.68
N ASN A 601 -8.24 -26.32 11.31
CA ASN A 601 -8.30 -26.39 12.77
C ASN A 601 -6.88 -26.26 13.35
N ALA A 602 -6.64 -25.20 14.11
CA ALA A 602 -5.38 -24.99 14.81
C ALA A 602 -5.19 -26.07 15.89
N VAL A 603 -4.06 -26.76 15.86
CA VAL A 603 -3.71 -27.81 16.84
C VAL A 603 -2.55 -27.32 17.67
N SER A 604 -2.66 -27.40 19.00
CA SER A 604 -1.56 -27.08 19.91
C SER A 604 -0.79 -28.33 20.27
N VAL A 605 0.51 -28.34 20.00
CA VAL A 605 1.43 -29.45 20.25
C VAL A 605 2.40 -29.04 21.35
N LYS A 606 2.40 -29.80 22.45
CA LYS A 606 3.35 -29.60 23.56
C LYS A 606 4.67 -30.29 23.22
N VAL A 607 5.75 -29.51 23.19
CA VAL A 607 7.08 -29.96 22.81
C VAL A 607 8.03 -29.75 24.00
N ARG A 608 8.85 -30.75 24.29
CA ARG A 608 9.93 -30.59 25.28
C ARG A 608 10.99 -29.65 24.69
N PRO A 609 11.55 -28.70 25.47
CA PRO A 609 12.60 -27.81 24.98
C PRO A 609 13.74 -28.52 24.24
N SER A 610 14.19 -29.67 24.73
CA SER A 610 15.26 -30.46 24.11
C SER A 610 14.89 -31.06 22.75
N ALA A 611 13.60 -31.21 22.44
CA ALA A 611 13.13 -31.76 21.17
C ALA A 611 12.98 -30.66 20.10
N LEU A 612 13.13 -29.37 20.44
CA LEU A 612 13.07 -28.29 19.46
C LEU A 612 14.23 -28.35 18.45
N SER A 613 15.40 -28.85 18.86
CA SER A 613 16.53 -29.08 17.95
C SER A 613 16.27 -30.19 16.93
N ASP A 614 15.29 -31.06 17.20
CA ASP A 614 14.88 -32.15 16.30
C ASP A 614 13.84 -31.73 15.26
N ILE A 615 13.39 -30.47 15.31
CA ILE A 615 12.48 -29.87 14.33
C ILE A 615 13.31 -29.12 13.28
N LYS A 616 13.25 -29.58 12.04
CA LYS A 616 13.72 -28.82 10.88
C LYS A 616 12.55 -28.07 10.27
N ILE A 617 12.75 -26.78 10.07
CA ILE A 617 11.79 -25.90 9.42
C ILE A 617 12.25 -25.48 8.02
N MET A 618 11.30 -25.05 7.22
CA MET A 618 11.48 -24.42 5.91
C MET A 618 10.43 -23.31 5.72
N GLY A 619 10.48 -22.61 4.60
CA GLY A 619 9.63 -21.45 4.36
C GLY A 619 10.25 -20.16 4.88
N GLY A 620 9.49 -19.08 4.93
CA GLY A 620 10.00 -17.78 5.37
C GLY A 620 8.88 -16.78 5.57
N ASN A 621 9.21 -15.49 5.62
CA ASN A 621 8.21 -14.46 5.91
C ASN A 621 7.11 -14.40 4.83
N PHE A 622 7.41 -14.84 3.61
CA PHE A 622 6.50 -14.78 2.46
C PHE A 622 5.63 -16.03 2.35
N THR A 623 6.21 -17.22 2.45
CA THR A 623 5.47 -18.48 2.32
C THR A 623 4.86 -18.98 3.63
N GLY A 624 5.29 -18.43 4.76
CA GLY A 624 5.04 -18.97 6.10
C GLY A 624 6.08 -20.02 6.51
N ILE A 625 6.15 -20.33 7.80
CA ILE A 625 7.09 -21.29 8.36
C ILE A 625 6.45 -22.67 8.46
N PHE A 626 7.09 -23.69 7.89
CA PHE A 626 6.58 -25.07 7.88
C PHE A 626 7.56 -26.04 8.52
N VAL A 627 7.01 -27.10 9.12
CA VAL A 627 7.78 -28.27 9.53
C VAL A 627 8.18 -29.06 8.28
N CYS A 628 9.48 -29.18 8.04
CA CYS A 628 10.05 -30.04 7.00
C CYS A 628 10.34 -31.45 7.56
N GLN A 629 10.84 -31.53 8.78
CA GLN A 629 11.12 -32.81 9.44
C GLN A 629 11.00 -32.62 10.95
N ALA A 630 10.30 -33.53 11.64
CA ALA A 630 10.28 -33.58 13.10
C ALA A 630 10.68 -35.00 13.55
N LYS A 631 11.77 -35.11 14.34
CA LYS A 631 12.17 -36.39 14.95
C LYS A 631 11.71 -36.43 16.41
N GLY A 632 11.13 -37.54 16.84
CA GLY A 632 10.72 -37.73 18.24
C GLY A 632 9.48 -36.96 18.69
N ILE A 633 8.76 -36.27 17.79
CA ILE A 633 7.52 -35.54 18.06
C ILE A 633 6.44 -36.04 17.08
N PRO A 634 5.74 -37.14 17.35
CA PRO A 634 4.80 -37.77 16.41
C PRO A 634 3.59 -36.90 16.07
N GLU A 635 3.29 -35.90 16.89
CA GLU A 635 2.21 -34.94 16.68
C GLU A 635 2.53 -33.91 15.58
N LEU A 636 3.80 -33.70 15.24
CA LEU A 636 4.22 -32.82 14.15
C LEU A 636 4.49 -33.64 12.89
N LYS A 637 3.87 -33.24 11.79
CA LYS A 637 4.04 -33.84 10.47
C LYS A 637 4.70 -32.87 9.51
N GLU A 638 5.35 -33.41 8.47
CA GLU A 638 5.82 -32.60 7.36
C GLU A 638 4.64 -31.84 6.74
N GLY A 639 4.85 -30.55 6.47
CA GLY A 639 3.84 -29.65 5.92
C GLY A 639 2.95 -28.95 6.95
N ASP A 640 3.12 -29.25 8.26
CA ASP A 640 2.44 -28.49 9.32
C ASP A 640 3.00 -27.05 9.35
N LYS A 641 2.12 -26.05 9.16
CA LYS A 641 2.48 -24.63 9.26
C LYS A 641 2.55 -24.22 10.73
N LEU A 642 3.66 -23.65 11.17
CA LEU A 642 3.81 -23.10 12.51
C LEU A 642 3.11 -21.73 12.57
N LYS A 643 2.15 -21.56 13.49
CA LYS A 643 1.44 -20.31 13.70
C LYS A 643 2.10 -19.51 14.82
N ASN A 644 2.20 -20.05 16.02
CA ASN A 644 2.87 -19.37 17.13
C ASN A 644 3.65 -20.38 18.00
N ILE A 645 4.52 -19.84 18.85
CA ILE A 645 5.22 -20.54 19.90
C ILE A 645 4.93 -19.88 21.24
N ILE A 646 4.39 -20.65 22.19
CA ILE A 646 4.12 -20.21 23.55
C ILE A 646 5.14 -20.90 24.46
N ILE A 647 6.00 -20.11 25.10
CA ILE A 647 6.98 -20.59 26.08
C ILE A 647 6.42 -20.28 27.47
N THR A 648 6.00 -21.32 28.19
CA THR A 648 5.52 -21.24 29.56
C THR A 648 6.63 -21.62 30.52
N VAL A 649 6.98 -20.72 31.43
CA VAL A 649 7.94 -20.98 32.51
C VAL A 649 7.13 -21.16 33.80
N GLN A 650 7.28 -22.29 34.49
CA GLN A 650 6.52 -22.54 35.72
C GLN A 650 6.71 -21.39 36.73
N GLY A 651 5.60 -20.77 37.14
CA GLY A 651 5.59 -19.64 38.08
C GLY A 651 5.84 -18.24 37.49
N LEU A 652 6.02 -18.11 36.17
CA LEU A 652 6.19 -16.82 35.48
C LEU A 652 5.18 -16.67 34.33
N SER A 653 5.05 -15.45 33.79
CA SER A 653 4.22 -15.15 32.62
C SER A 653 4.65 -15.96 31.39
N SER A 654 3.70 -16.51 30.64
CA SER A 654 3.97 -17.08 29.31
C SER A 654 4.43 -15.99 28.34
N ARG A 655 5.30 -16.36 27.40
CA ARG A 655 5.67 -15.52 26.25
C ARG A 655 5.18 -16.20 24.98
N GLU A 656 4.25 -15.55 24.30
CA GLU A 656 3.78 -15.95 22.98
C GLU A 656 4.54 -15.17 21.91
N ARG A 657 4.94 -15.86 20.84
CA ARG A 657 5.48 -15.25 19.63
C ARG A 657 4.82 -15.85 18.40
N ASP A 658 4.42 -14.99 17.48
CA ASP A 658 3.84 -15.39 16.20
C ASP A 658 4.95 -15.68 15.17
N PHE A 659 4.74 -16.68 14.32
CA PHE A 659 5.58 -16.99 13.15
C PHE A 659 5.07 -16.31 11.87
N GLU A 660 3.89 -15.67 11.91
CA GLU A 660 3.36 -14.90 10.80
C GLU A 660 4.30 -13.72 10.45
N GLY A 661 4.76 -13.68 9.20
CA GLY A 661 5.74 -12.69 8.73
C GLY A 661 7.16 -12.89 9.27
N CYS A 662 7.46 -13.97 10.02
CA CYS A 662 8.82 -14.25 10.45
C CYS A 662 9.67 -14.76 9.29
N THR A 663 10.87 -14.22 9.14
CA THR A 663 11.87 -14.79 8.23
C THR A 663 12.33 -16.15 8.72
N LEU A 664 12.91 -16.96 7.82
CA LEU A 664 13.41 -18.27 8.20
C LEU A 664 14.48 -18.19 9.30
N GLU A 665 15.39 -17.21 9.20
CA GLU A 665 16.39 -16.96 10.24
C GLU A 665 15.77 -16.61 11.60
N GLU A 666 14.74 -15.76 11.62
CA GLU A 666 14.01 -15.40 12.85
C GLU A 666 13.30 -16.60 13.46
N ALA A 667 12.63 -17.40 12.64
CA ALA A 667 11.96 -18.62 13.07
C ALA A 667 12.96 -19.63 13.66
N TYR A 668 14.12 -19.81 13.01
CA TYR A 668 15.20 -20.63 13.56
C TYR A 668 15.70 -20.09 14.89
N LYS A 669 15.88 -18.77 15.04
CA LYS A 669 16.27 -18.19 16.33
C LYS A 669 15.20 -18.43 17.39
N MET A 670 13.92 -18.31 17.06
CA MET A 670 12.84 -18.58 18.02
C MET A 670 12.82 -20.03 18.50
N ILE A 671 13.10 -21.00 17.61
CA ILE A 671 13.10 -22.43 17.93
C ILE A 671 14.42 -22.86 18.60
N LEU A 672 15.56 -22.37 18.10
CA LEU A 672 16.90 -22.84 18.46
C LEU A 672 17.68 -21.97 19.45
N GLN A 673 17.28 -20.72 19.75
CA GLN A 673 18.10 -19.87 20.64
C GLN A 673 18.21 -20.47 22.05
N GLU A 674 19.38 -21.05 22.31
CA GLU A 674 19.86 -21.56 23.60
C GLU A 674 19.88 -20.49 24.69
N GLU A 675 19.93 -19.20 24.36
CA GLU A 675 19.90 -18.09 25.35
C GLU A 675 18.59 -18.05 26.14
N HIS A 676 17.50 -18.63 25.61
CA HIS A 676 16.32 -18.86 26.43
C HIS A 676 16.54 -20.02 27.42
N PHE A 677 17.33 -21.02 27.08
CA PHE A 677 17.44 -22.28 27.82
C PHE A 677 18.69 -22.40 28.71
N SER A 678 19.64 -21.46 28.63
CA SER A 678 20.98 -21.59 29.22
C SER A 678 21.10 -21.26 30.71
N GLU A 679 20.06 -20.77 31.38
CA GLU A 679 20.12 -20.45 32.82
C GLU A 679 19.00 -21.14 33.61
N GLY A 680 19.31 -22.22 34.33
CA GLY A 680 18.59 -22.70 35.53
C GLY A 680 17.12 -23.18 35.44
N TYR A 681 16.41 -22.97 34.34
CA TYR A 681 14.98 -23.28 34.22
C TYR A 681 14.72 -24.55 33.41
N SER A 682 15.02 -25.71 33.99
CA SER A 682 14.71 -27.03 33.40
C SER A 682 13.20 -27.34 33.29
N GLN A 683 12.34 -26.49 33.87
CA GLN A 683 10.88 -26.65 33.89
C GLN A 683 10.16 -25.67 32.94
N ARG A 684 10.53 -25.69 31.65
CA ARG A 684 9.81 -24.94 30.62
C ARG A 684 8.98 -25.86 29.76
N GLU A 685 7.73 -25.48 29.55
CA GLU A 685 6.82 -26.14 28.62
C GLU A 685 6.71 -25.25 27.38
N VAL A 686 7.00 -25.82 26.22
CA VAL A 686 6.85 -25.12 24.93
C VAL A 686 5.62 -25.68 24.25
N THR A 687 4.71 -24.81 23.84
CA THR A 687 3.52 -25.19 23.06
C THR A 687 3.63 -24.54 21.70
N LEU A 688 3.60 -25.34 20.63
CA LEU A 688 3.53 -24.88 19.26
C LEU A 688 2.09 -24.97 18.77
N THR A 689 1.50 -23.86 18.31
CA THR A 689 0.24 -23.95 17.58
C THR A 689 0.53 -24.12 16.10
N ILE A 690 -0.02 -25.18 15.51
CA ILE A 690 0.16 -25.53 14.10
C ILE A 690 -1.17 -25.50 13.35
N VAL A 691 -1.09 -25.28 12.04
CA VAL A 691 -2.22 -25.37 11.11
C VAL A 691 -1.86 -26.33 9.98
N ARG A 692 -2.73 -27.30 9.71
CA ARG A 692 -2.52 -28.28 8.64
C ARG A 692 -3.28 -27.87 7.39
N ASN A 693 -2.55 -27.52 6.34
CA ASN A 693 -3.12 -27.25 5.03
C ASN A 693 -2.16 -27.76 3.94
N GLU A 694 -2.39 -28.99 3.49
CA GLU A 694 -1.52 -29.67 2.53
C GLU A 694 -1.47 -28.96 1.18
N LYS A 695 -2.61 -28.40 0.72
CA LYS A 695 -2.66 -27.62 -0.52
C LYS A 695 -1.74 -26.40 -0.44
N TYR A 696 -1.83 -25.65 0.66
CA TYR A 696 -1.00 -24.47 0.91
C TYR A 696 0.49 -24.83 0.99
N TYR A 697 0.83 -25.90 1.71
CA TYR A 697 2.21 -26.40 1.77
C TYR A 697 2.77 -26.76 0.39
N ARG A 698 2.00 -27.49 -0.44
CA ARG A 698 2.43 -27.82 -1.81
C ARG A 698 2.67 -26.57 -2.66
N THR A 699 1.78 -25.57 -2.58
CA THR A 699 1.95 -24.29 -3.28
C THR A 699 3.21 -23.55 -2.80
N ALA A 700 3.45 -23.53 -1.49
CA ALA A 700 4.66 -22.93 -0.91
C ALA A 700 5.93 -23.66 -1.39
N CYS A 701 5.94 -25.00 -1.39
CA CYS A 701 7.06 -25.81 -1.89
C CYS A 701 7.32 -25.60 -3.38
N GLN A 702 6.27 -25.54 -4.20
CA GLN A 702 6.38 -25.23 -5.62
C GLN A 702 7.03 -23.86 -5.81
N TRP A 703 6.53 -22.83 -5.13
CA TRP A 703 7.10 -21.48 -5.22
C TRP A 703 8.57 -21.43 -4.81
N MET A 704 8.93 -22.07 -3.69
CA MET A 704 10.31 -22.15 -3.20
C MET A 704 11.23 -22.84 -4.20
N THR A 705 10.75 -23.91 -4.85
CA THR A 705 11.49 -24.68 -5.86
C THR A 705 11.71 -23.87 -7.12
N GLU A 706 10.64 -23.27 -7.67
CA GLU A 706 10.69 -22.44 -8.89
C GLU A 706 11.61 -21.22 -8.72
N ASN A 707 11.71 -20.69 -7.51
CA ASN A 707 12.51 -19.51 -7.23
C ASN A 707 13.91 -19.81 -6.66
N ASN A 708 14.23 -21.09 -6.38
CA ASN A 708 15.43 -21.54 -5.68
C ASN A 708 15.68 -20.79 -4.34
N LYS A 709 14.65 -20.74 -3.48
CA LYS A 709 14.59 -19.89 -2.28
C LYS A 709 14.18 -20.63 -1.02
N THR A 710 14.42 -20.00 0.12
CA THR A 710 13.94 -20.43 1.43
C THR A 710 12.46 -20.18 1.68
N GLY A 711 11.81 -19.28 0.94
CA GLY A 711 10.49 -18.76 1.30
C GLY A 711 10.52 -17.36 1.89
N ASP A 712 11.71 -16.74 2.00
CA ASP A 712 11.85 -15.33 2.37
C ASP A 712 11.65 -14.42 1.14
N TYR A 713 10.97 -13.30 1.36
CA TYR A 713 10.81 -12.23 0.36
C TYR A 713 10.43 -10.93 1.07
N PHE A 714 11.38 -10.01 1.21
CA PHE A 714 11.13 -8.68 1.79
C PHE A 714 12.16 -7.66 1.32
N PHE A 715 11.84 -6.39 1.48
CA PHE A 715 12.74 -5.30 1.09
C PHE A 715 13.36 -4.66 2.33
N VAL A 716 14.63 -4.30 2.21
CA VAL A 716 15.34 -3.53 3.23
C VAL A 716 16.02 -2.32 2.61
N ARG A 717 16.04 -1.23 3.36
CA ARG A 717 16.79 -0.01 3.05
C ARG A 717 18.04 0.01 3.91
N CYS A 718 19.19 0.19 3.28
CA CYS A 718 20.47 0.27 3.99
C CYS A 718 20.60 1.63 4.70
N ALA A 719 20.66 1.64 6.03
CA ALA A 719 20.72 2.87 6.80
C ALA A 719 22.14 3.45 6.93
N GLN A 720 23.18 2.70 6.54
CA GLN A 720 24.58 3.10 6.65
C GLN A 720 25.41 2.63 5.45
N SER A 721 26.39 3.41 5.02
CA SER A 721 27.30 3.02 3.94
C SER A 721 28.36 2.05 4.45
N ASN A 722 28.27 0.77 4.09
CA ASN A 722 29.31 -0.22 4.39
C ASN A 722 29.21 -1.42 3.43
N TYR A 723 30.29 -2.18 3.27
CA TYR A 723 30.34 -3.42 2.48
C TYR A 723 29.92 -3.27 1.00
N GLY A 724 30.25 -2.13 0.39
CA GLY A 724 29.85 -1.83 -0.99
C GLY A 724 28.38 -1.48 -1.17
N LEU A 725 27.66 -1.24 -0.07
CA LEU A 725 26.33 -0.65 -0.05
C LEU A 725 26.41 0.82 0.34
N ASN A 726 25.66 1.65 -0.36
CA ASN A 726 25.45 3.03 0.01
C ASN A 726 24.23 3.16 0.92
N ARG A 727 24.24 4.20 1.75
CA ARG A 727 23.09 4.55 2.58
C ARG A 727 21.92 4.95 1.66
N GLY A 728 20.76 4.33 1.85
CA GLY A 728 19.57 4.49 1.03
C GLY A 728 19.38 3.41 -0.03
N ASP A 729 20.38 2.54 -0.26
CA ASP A 729 20.23 1.43 -1.20
C ASP A 729 19.08 0.53 -0.76
N ILE A 730 18.23 0.17 -1.73
CA ILE A 730 17.11 -0.74 -1.53
C ILE A 730 17.56 -2.13 -1.95
N LEU A 731 17.35 -3.11 -1.07
CA LEU A 731 17.75 -4.49 -1.29
C LEU A 731 16.52 -5.38 -1.17
N LEU A 732 16.31 -6.27 -2.14
CA LEU A 732 15.36 -7.36 -2.06
C LEU A 732 16.04 -8.60 -1.47
N ILE A 733 15.63 -9.00 -0.28
CA ILE A 733 16.12 -10.21 0.39
C ILE A 733 15.23 -11.39 0.01
N ARG A 734 15.85 -12.46 -0.50
CA ARG A 734 15.18 -13.68 -0.99
C ARG A 734 15.53 -14.93 -0.17
N ASP A 735 16.57 -14.82 0.65
CA ASP A 735 17.06 -15.92 1.46
C ASP A 735 17.78 -15.39 2.72
N THR A 736 17.31 -15.82 3.89
CA THR A 736 17.95 -15.53 5.19
C THR A 736 18.68 -16.73 5.81
N ARG A 737 18.65 -17.91 5.17
CA ARG A 737 19.28 -19.16 5.60
C ARG A 737 20.50 -19.47 4.73
N ASP A 738 21.55 -18.67 4.87
CA ASP A 738 22.87 -19.09 4.44
C ASP A 738 23.60 -19.72 5.64
N GLU A 739 24.14 -20.94 5.48
CA GLU A 739 25.00 -21.59 6.48
C GLU A 739 26.18 -20.70 6.89
N SER A 740 26.56 -19.76 6.00
CA SER A 740 27.60 -18.77 6.24
C SER A 740 27.15 -17.52 7.02
N LYS A 741 25.92 -17.51 7.58
CA LYS A 741 25.33 -16.35 8.29
C LYS A 741 25.19 -15.11 7.39
N LYS A 742 24.92 -15.32 6.11
CA LYS A 742 24.69 -14.25 5.14
C LYS A 742 23.25 -14.29 4.65
N TRP A 743 22.79 -13.16 4.12
CA TRP A 743 21.56 -13.09 3.36
C TRP A 743 21.89 -13.13 1.87
N ARG A 744 20.97 -13.60 1.03
CA ARG A 744 21.08 -13.46 -0.43
C ARG A 744 19.98 -12.53 -0.93
N GLY A 745 20.38 -11.61 -1.79
CA GLY A 745 19.47 -10.60 -2.29
C GLY A 745 20.01 -9.80 -3.48
N TYR A 746 19.16 -8.92 -4.00
CA TYR A 746 19.44 -8.07 -5.15
C TYR A 746 19.39 -6.62 -4.74
N SER A 747 20.30 -5.80 -5.27
CA SER A 747 20.12 -4.35 -5.22
C SER A 747 18.99 -3.95 -6.17
N LEU A 748 18.15 -3.01 -5.76
CA LEU A 748 17.09 -2.46 -6.58
C LEU A 748 17.39 -0.99 -6.91
N ASN A 749 17.01 -0.59 -8.12
CA ASN A 749 16.94 0.82 -8.47
C ASN A 749 15.87 1.46 -7.59
N ARG A 750 16.20 2.57 -6.94
CA ARG A 750 15.29 3.22 -6.01
C ARG A 750 14.04 3.77 -6.71
N GLU A 751 14.19 4.35 -7.89
CA GLU A 751 13.12 5.02 -8.62
C GLU A 751 12.25 4.01 -9.35
N SER A 752 12.88 3.07 -10.07
CA SER A 752 12.15 2.07 -10.87
C SER A 752 11.82 0.78 -10.12
N GLY A 753 12.42 0.52 -8.95
CA GLY A 753 12.32 -0.76 -8.26
C GLY A 753 12.92 -1.96 -9.01
N GLU A 754 13.50 -1.74 -10.19
CA GLU A 754 14.08 -2.78 -11.03
C GLU A 754 15.36 -3.35 -10.40
N LYS A 755 15.65 -4.62 -10.67
CA LYS A 755 16.86 -5.27 -10.18
C LYS A 755 18.09 -4.66 -10.84
N VAL A 756 19.08 -4.27 -10.02
CA VAL A 756 20.35 -3.70 -10.46
C VAL A 756 21.48 -4.68 -10.13
N GLY A 757 21.98 -5.34 -11.16
CA GLY A 757 23.10 -6.28 -11.06
C GLY A 757 22.70 -7.69 -10.61
N GLU A 758 23.71 -8.51 -10.34
CA GLU A 758 23.57 -9.91 -9.95
C GLU A 758 23.21 -10.07 -8.46
N GLU A 759 22.74 -11.27 -8.09
CA GLU A 759 22.48 -11.64 -6.70
C GLU A 759 23.77 -11.56 -5.87
N ARG A 760 23.68 -10.92 -4.70
CA ARG A 760 24.82 -10.72 -3.80
C ARG A 760 24.58 -11.41 -2.48
N GLN A 761 25.67 -11.90 -1.89
CA GLN A 761 25.71 -12.26 -0.48
C GLN A 761 25.88 -10.99 0.36
N LEU A 762 24.92 -10.76 1.24
CA LEU A 762 24.86 -9.63 2.17
C LEU A 762 25.13 -10.15 3.58
N MET A 763 25.67 -9.32 4.47
CA MET A 763 25.70 -9.70 5.89
C MET A 763 24.27 -9.80 6.41
N ASN A 764 23.98 -10.80 7.25
CA ASN A 764 22.71 -10.84 7.96
C ASN A 764 22.57 -9.60 8.87
N TYR A 765 21.36 -9.36 9.37
CA TYR A 765 21.07 -8.22 10.23
C TYR A 765 21.98 -8.14 11.46
N ARG A 766 22.23 -9.26 12.17
CA ARG A 766 23.03 -9.30 13.39
C ARG A 766 24.49 -8.94 13.13
N ASP A 767 25.09 -9.53 12.12
CA ASP A 767 26.50 -9.32 11.78
C ASP A 767 26.72 -7.92 11.20
N ALA A 768 25.77 -7.41 10.41
CA ALA A 768 25.78 -6.02 9.96
C ALA A 768 25.69 -5.05 11.15
N GLN A 769 24.78 -5.29 12.10
CA GLN A 769 24.62 -4.47 13.31
C GLN A 769 25.87 -4.54 14.20
N MET A 770 26.47 -5.71 14.38
CA MET A 770 27.73 -5.87 15.10
C MET A 770 28.89 -5.17 14.39
N GLY A 771 28.89 -5.14 13.06
CA GLY A 771 29.82 -4.35 12.25
C GLY A 771 29.72 -2.86 12.55
N ILE A 772 28.50 -2.30 12.61
CA ILE A 772 28.28 -0.92 13.06
C ILE A 772 28.85 -0.72 14.46
N ILE A 773 28.49 -1.61 15.39
CA ILE A 773 28.88 -1.46 16.80
C ILE A 773 30.40 -1.39 16.93
N LYS A 774 31.11 -2.26 16.20
CA LYS A 774 32.58 -2.25 16.13
C LYS A 774 33.13 -0.98 15.48
N GLN A 775 32.51 -0.48 14.42
CA GLN A 775 32.95 0.76 13.76
C GLN A 775 32.77 1.98 14.68
N ILE A 776 31.62 2.09 15.36
CA ILE A 776 31.35 3.16 16.34
C ILE A 776 32.26 3.03 17.56
N SER A 777 32.56 1.81 18.03
CA SER A 777 33.48 1.62 19.15
C SER A 777 34.89 2.11 18.81
N ASN A 778 35.35 1.83 17.59
CA ASN A 778 36.69 2.16 17.10
C ASN A 778 36.87 3.64 16.74
N ASP A 779 35.79 4.37 16.47
CA ASP A 779 35.87 5.82 16.23
C ASP A 779 36.15 6.56 17.56
N GLU A 780 37.43 6.84 17.83
CA GLU A 780 37.89 7.55 19.03
C GLU A 780 37.37 9.00 19.10
N SER A 781 36.99 9.59 17.96
CA SER A 781 36.56 10.99 17.86
C SER A 781 35.13 11.22 18.39
N THR A 782 34.34 10.17 18.57
CA THR A 782 32.95 10.30 19.04
C THR A 782 32.87 10.27 20.57
N SER A 783 32.34 11.35 21.17
CA SER A 783 32.17 11.43 22.63
C SER A 783 31.35 10.25 23.18
N LYS A 784 31.62 9.81 24.42
CA LYS A 784 30.91 8.70 25.08
C LYS A 784 29.37 8.85 25.05
N GLN A 785 28.85 10.08 25.08
CA GLN A 785 27.42 10.37 24.93
C GLN A 785 26.92 10.18 23.50
N ARG A 786 27.70 10.55 22.47
CA ARG A 786 27.38 10.28 21.06
C ARG A 786 27.41 8.79 20.76
N LYS A 787 28.36 8.02 21.33
CA LYS A 787 28.37 6.55 21.24
C LYS A 787 27.07 5.95 21.81
N LYS A 788 26.68 6.32 23.05
CA LYS A 788 25.41 5.86 23.66
C LYS A 788 24.16 6.24 22.85
N LYS A 789 24.14 7.41 22.22
CA LYS A 789 23.02 7.85 21.38
C LYS A 789 22.99 7.10 20.05
N ALA A 790 24.14 6.90 19.41
CA ALA A 790 24.25 6.18 18.16
C ALA A 790 23.86 4.69 18.30
N PHE A 791 24.18 4.06 19.43
CA PHE A 791 23.75 2.68 19.74
C PHE A 791 22.23 2.51 19.88
N ARG A 792 21.48 3.58 20.14
CA ARG A 792 20.04 3.50 20.44
C ARG A 792 19.13 3.78 19.25
N THR A 793 19.64 4.27 18.11
CA THR A 793 18.75 4.99 17.17
C THR A 793 18.72 4.50 15.74
N ARG A 794 19.56 3.55 15.27
CA ARG A 794 19.51 3.13 13.86
C ARG A 794 19.82 1.66 13.65
N ASP A 795 18.85 0.95 13.10
CA ASP A 795 19.03 -0.36 12.50
C ASP A 795 19.95 -0.26 11.27
N PHE A 796 20.79 -1.26 10.98
CA PHE A 796 21.60 -1.26 9.75
C PHE A 796 20.71 -1.43 8.51
N TYR A 797 19.75 -2.34 8.61
CA TYR A 797 18.73 -2.58 7.61
C TYR A 797 17.37 -2.18 8.19
N GLU A 798 16.71 -1.23 7.54
CA GLU A 798 15.32 -0.86 7.84
C GLU A 798 14.41 -1.64 6.89
N ARG A 799 13.46 -2.42 7.40
CA ARG A 799 12.48 -3.06 6.52
C ARG A 799 11.60 -1.98 5.88
N VAL A 800 11.45 -2.03 4.56
CA VAL A 800 10.70 -1.03 3.78
C VAL A 800 9.68 -1.69 2.87
N LEU A 801 8.66 -0.93 2.49
CA LEU A 801 7.70 -1.32 1.46
C LEU A 801 7.68 -0.31 0.32
N PRO A 802 7.57 -0.79 -0.93
CA PRO A 802 7.29 0.06 -2.07
C PRO A 802 5.83 0.53 -2.03
N MET A 803 5.61 1.84 -1.97
CA MET A 803 4.29 2.48 -1.92
C MET A 803 4.23 3.68 -2.86
N LYS A 804 3.05 3.98 -3.38
CA LYS A 804 2.78 5.29 -4.00
C LYS A 804 2.23 6.23 -2.95
N ALA A 805 2.58 7.52 -3.03
CA ALA A 805 1.99 8.51 -2.14
C ALA A 805 0.49 8.63 -2.41
N CYS A 806 -0.33 8.38 -1.37
CA CYS A 806 -1.78 8.53 -1.41
C CYS A 806 -2.24 9.99 -1.24
N HIS A 807 -1.34 10.87 -0.79
CA HIS A 807 -1.58 12.29 -0.58
C HIS A 807 -0.48 13.12 -1.24
N LYS A 808 -0.77 14.38 -1.58
CA LYS A 808 0.23 15.31 -2.09
C LYS A 808 1.35 15.51 -1.07
N MET A 809 2.56 15.08 -1.43
CA MET A 809 3.71 15.13 -0.54
C MET A 809 4.15 16.58 -0.30
N PRO A 810 4.61 16.95 0.91
CA PRO A 810 5.29 18.21 1.13
C PRO A 810 6.54 18.31 0.25
N VAL A 811 6.81 19.49 -0.28
CA VAL A 811 7.96 19.76 -1.14
C VAL A 811 8.94 20.64 -0.38
N LYS A 812 10.16 20.13 -0.17
CA LYS A 812 11.23 20.87 0.46
C LYS A 812 12.25 21.31 -0.59
N LEU A 813 12.39 22.63 -0.77
CA LEU A 813 13.32 23.20 -1.71
C LEU A 813 14.70 23.41 -1.08
N PHE A 814 15.75 23.08 -1.82
CA PHE A 814 17.14 23.38 -1.48
C PHE A 814 17.75 24.32 -2.51
N GLY A 815 18.49 25.30 -2.02
CA GLY A 815 19.10 26.35 -2.84
C GLY A 815 19.47 27.54 -1.98
N HIS A 816 19.82 28.64 -2.64
CA HIS A 816 20.07 29.91 -1.95
C HIS A 816 18.76 30.50 -1.40
N ASN A 817 18.75 30.94 -0.14
CA ASN A 817 17.54 31.39 0.56
C ASN A 817 16.76 32.44 -0.24
N ASP A 818 17.41 33.51 -0.72
CA ASP A 818 16.75 34.56 -1.50
C ASP A 818 16.07 34.02 -2.78
N ILE A 819 16.66 33.00 -3.41
CA ILE A 819 16.13 32.36 -4.60
C ILE A 819 14.94 31.48 -4.23
N LEU A 820 15.07 30.71 -3.14
CA LEU A 820 13.98 29.87 -2.64
C LEU A 820 12.77 30.73 -2.24
N ASP A 821 12.98 31.83 -1.54
CA ASP A 821 11.92 32.73 -1.11
C ASP A 821 11.24 33.39 -2.32
N ALA A 822 12.01 33.79 -3.32
CA ALA A 822 11.45 34.29 -4.59
C ALA A 822 10.65 33.22 -5.34
N ILE A 823 11.13 31.97 -5.40
CA ILE A 823 10.39 30.85 -6.00
C ILE A 823 9.11 30.57 -5.23
N LEU A 824 9.15 30.52 -3.89
CA LEU A 824 7.99 30.30 -3.05
C LEU A 824 6.93 31.40 -3.26
N ASN A 825 7.33 32.66 -3.36
CA ASN A 825 6.43 33.78 -3.67
C ASN A 825 5.78 33.61 -5.05
N ILE A 826 6.57 33.27 -6.07
CA ILE A 826 6.04 33.02 -7.43
C ILE A 826 5.06 31.85 -7.42
N MET A 827 5.36 30.76 -6.69
CA MET A 827 4.48 29.59 -6.60
C MET A 827 3.17 29.92 -5.89
N ASN A 828 3.20 30.73 -4.83
CA ASN A 828 2.00 31.21 -4.14
C ASN A 828 1.11 32.08 -5.04
N GLU A 829 1.72 32.93 -5.88
CA GLU A 829 0.98 33.83 -6.77
C GLU A 829 0.42 33.11 -8.00
N ASN A 830 1.14 32.14 -8.55
CA ASN A 830 0.90 31.65 -9.91
C ASN A 830 0.41 30.20 -9.99
N SER A 831 0.50 29.42 -8.91
CA SER A 831 0.11 28.01 -8.93
C SER A 831 -1.03 27.70 -7.97
N THR A 832 -2.01 26.94 -8.46
CA THR A 832 -3.13 26.45 -7.65
C THR A 832 -2.82 25.14 -6.93
N MET A 833 -1.78 24.42 -7.33
CA MET A 833 -1.40 23.09 -6.80
C MET A 833 -0.60 23.15 -5.48
N PHE A 834 -0.13 24.32 -5.08
CA PHE A 834 0.79 24.48 -3.96
C PHE A 834 0.27 25.44 -2.90
N ILE A 835 0.74 25.22 -1.68
CA ILE A 835 0.67 26.15 -0.57
C ILE A 835 2.11 26.40 -0.15
N ALA A 836 2.70 27.51 -0.60
CA ALA A 836 4.05 27.87 -0.23
C ALA A 836 4.03 28.58 1.13
N LYS A 837 4.78 28.06 2.09
CA LYS A 837 4.93 28.68 3.41
C LYS A 837 6.25 29.43 3.45
N THR A 838 6.16 30.75 3.29
CA THR A 838 7.28 31.67 3.47
C THR A 838 7.28 32.18 4.92
N GLY A 839 8.35 31.92 5.67
CA GLY A 839 8.75 32.82 6.74
C GLY A 839 8.61 32.38 8.20
N GLU A 840 9.38 33.12 8.98
CA GLU A 840 9.73 33.00 10.39
C GLU A 840 8.49 32.96 11.29
N GLY A 841 8.20 31.81 11.90
CA GLY A 841 7.30 31.78 13.07
C GLY A 841 6.44 30.53 13.24
N LYS A 842 6.24 29.71 12.20
CA LYS A 842 5.49 28.45 12.33
C LYS A 842 6.33 27.26 11.90
N LYS A 843 7.13 26.75 12.86
CA LYS A 843 7.99 25.56 12.72
C LYS A 843 7.25 24.23 12.46
N HIS A 844 5.92 24.26 12.32
CA HIS A 844 5.08 23.07 12.21
C HIS A 844 4.15 23.15 10.99
N ILE A 845 4.19 22.09 10.18
CA ILE A 845 3.14 21.80 9.19
C ILE A 845 1.90 21.38 9.98
N ASP A 846 0.79 22.10 9.83
CA ASP A 846 -0.47 21.70 10.44
C ASP A 846 -1.04 20.51 9.66
N VAL A 847 -1.60 19.53 10.36
CA VAL A 847 -2.31 18.39 9.73
C VAL A 847 -3.47 18.88 8.89
N ALA A 848 -4.08 20.03 9.24
CA ALA A 848 -5.13 20.66 8.45
C ALA A 848 -4.64 21.07 7.04
N ASP A 849 -3.38 21.46 6.89
CA ASP A 849 -2.83 21.88 5.59
C ASP A 849 -2.64 20.68 4.65
N LEU A 850 -2.32 19.51 5.19
CA LEU A 850 -2.13 18.27 4.42
C LEU A 850 -3.45 17.73 3.85
N ARG A 851 -4.59 18.16 4.38
CA ARG A 851 -5.92 17.74 3.91
C ARG A 851 -6.43 18.54 2.71
N GLN A 852 -5.72 19.59 2.29
CA GLN A 852 -6.18 20.50 1.25
C GLN A 852 -5.92 19.99 -0.19
N ASP A 853 -5.48 18.74 -0.36
CA ASP A 853 -5.09 18.13 -1.64
C ASP A 853 -4.11 18.98 -2.46
N LYS A 854 -3.21 19.68 -1.76
CA LYS A 854 -2.17 20.54 -2.31
C LYS A 854 -0.82 20.21 -1.73
N HIS A 855 0.22 20.42 -2.52
CA HIS A 855 1.61 20.28 -2.07
C HIS A 855 1.99 21.45 -1.16
N ILE A 856 2.53 21.15 0.03
CA ILE A 856 3.03 22.17 0.94
C ILE A 856 4.50 22.42 0.63
N MET A 857 4.84 23.62 0.16
CA MET A 857 6.22 23.95 -0.22
C MET A 857 6.94 24.73 0.90
N ILE A 858 8.15 24.28 1.25
CA ILE A 858 8.94 24.80 2.38
C ILE A 858 10.39 25.01 1.95
N SER A 859 10.99 26.15 2.30
CA SER A 859 12.43 26.40 2.08
C SER A 859 13.27 25.73 3.16
N ASP A 860 14.47 25.28 2.79
CA ASP A 860 15.44 24.68 3.73
C ASP A 860 16.33 25.72 4.45
N SER A 861 15.95 26.99 4.39
CA SER A 861 16.67 28.09 5.04
C SER A 861 16.62 28.03 6.58
N GLU A 862 15.62 27.34 7.12
CA GLU A 862 15.41 27.17 8.56
C GLU A 862 15.71 25.72 8.96
N ASP A 863 16.34 25.53 10.13
CA ASP A 863 16.40 24.24 10.85
C ASP A 863 14.97 23.79 11.24
N TYR A 864 14.13 23.50 10.25
CA TYR A 864 12.94 22.67 10.39
C TYR A 864 13.44 21.26 10.71
N SER A 865 13.85 21.04 11.96
CA SER A 865 13.61 19.75 12.57
C SER A 865 12.10 19.65 12.60
N VAL A 866 11.51 18.95 11.63
CA VAL A 866 10.14 18.50 11.76
C VAL A 866 10.15 17.60 12.99
N SER A 867 9.92 18.18 14.18
CA SER A 867 9.95 17.45 15.44
C SER A 867 8.67 16.65 15.61
N THR A 868 8.03 16.23 14.52
CA THR A 868 7.04 15.16 14.51
C THR A 868 7.82 13.86 14.60
N ARG A 869 8.35 13.54 15.79
CA ARG A 869 9.00 12.25 16.08
C ARG A 869 8.13 11.01 15.77
N ARG A 870 6.89 11.19 15.30
CA ARG A 870 5.94 10.13 14.98
C ARG A 870 5.41 10.14 13.53
N ILE A 871 5.62 11.18 12.75
CA ILE A 871 5.19 11.21 11.34
C ILE A 871 6.33 11.85 10.55
N GLN A 872 7.25 11.02 10.07
CA GLN A 872 8.24 11.45 9.10
C GLN A 872 7.52 11.61 7.77
N PHE A 873 7.07 12.82 7.45
CA PHE A 873 6.58 13.09 6.11
C PHE A 873 7.71 12.85 5.11
N ILE A 874 7.41 12.08 4.07
CA ILE A 874 8.28 11.92 2.93
C ILE A 874 8.19 13.22 2.17
N ASN A 875 9.24 14.03 2.25
CA ASN A 875 9.31 15.26 1.50
C ASN A 875 9.82 14.93 0.09
N VAL A 876 9.20 15.55 -0.91
CA VAL A 876 9.83 15.71 -2.22
C VAL A 876 10.90 16.76 -2.06
N TYR A 877 12.14 16.34 -2.17
CA TYR A 877 13.29 17.21 -2.07
C TYR A 877 13.63 17.72 -3.47
N ILE A 878 13.61 19.04 -3.69
CA ILE A 878 13.99 19.64 -4.98
C ILE A 878 15.21 20.52 -4.81
N GLU A 879 16.30 20.13 -5.44
CA GLU A 879 17.47 20.98 -5.58
C GLU A 879 17.26 21.95 -6.75
N VAL A 880 17.37 23.25 -6.49
CA VAL A 880 17.29 24.30 -7.51
C VAL A 880 18.71 24.62 -7.98
N ASP A 881 19.14 23.97 -9.06
CA ASP A 881 20.49 24.17 -9.63
C ASP A 881 20.49 25.29 -10.68
N ILE A 882 21.24 26.36 -10.40
CA ILE A 882 21.31 27.59 -11.20
C ILE A 882 22.29 27.44 -12.37
N GLY A 883 23.16 26.42 -12.36
CA GLY A 883 24.18 26.17 -13.39
C GLY A 883 25.21 27.31 -13.55
N GLU A 884 25.80 27.43 -14.74
CA GLU A 884 26.89 28.37 -15.02
C GLU A 884 26.50 29.86 -14.86
N ARG A 885 27.47 30.72 -14.52
CA ARG A 885 27.28 32.17 -14.23
C ARG A 885 26.43 32.95 -15.24
N LYS A 886 26.49 32.65 -16.54
CA LYS A 886 25.69 33.35 -17.57
C LYS A 886 24.19 33.11 -17.40
N LYS A 887 23.79 32.01 -16.75
CA LYS A 887 22.39 31.63 -16.53
C LYS A 887 21.80 32.20 -15.23
N ALA A 888 22.66 32.59 -14.28
CA ALA A 888 22.24 33.32 -13.09
C ALA A 888 21.61 34.69 -13.42
N GLN A 889 22.05 35.37 -14.49
CA GLN A 889 21.42 36.62 -14.95
C GLN A 889 19.99 36.40 -15.47
N ILE A 890 19.77 35.30 -16.21
CA ILE A 890 18.43 34.94 -16.70
C ILE A 890 17.51 34.67 -15.50
N LEU A 891 18.00 33.91 -14.51
CA LEU A 891 17.23 33.64 -13.30
C LEU A 891 16.97 34.91 -12.48
N GLY A 892 17.95 35.81 -12.38
CA GLY A 892 17.77 37.13 -11.75
C GLY A 892 16.67 37.94 -12.42
N ASN A 893 16.60 37.93 -13.76
CA ASN A 893 15.54 38.58 -14.51
C ASN A 893 14.17 37.92 -14.28
N ILE A 894 14.10 36.58 -14.25
CA ILE A 894 12.85 35.84 -14.00
C ILE A 894 12.32 36.11 -12.58
N LEU A 895 13.21 36.11 -11.59
CA LEU A 895 12.87 36.28 -10.18
C LEU A 895 12.79 37.75 -9.74
N ASN A 896 13.10 38.70 -10.63
CA ASN A 896 13.32 40.11 -10.30
C ASN A 896 14.34 40.32 -9.16
N LEU A 897 15.38 39.47 -9.10
CA LEU A 897 16.47 39.57 -8.12
C LEU A 897 17.72 40.17 -8.76
N ASN A 898 18.34 41.14 -8.09
CA ASN A 898 19.62 41.71 -8.51
C ASN A 898 20.78 40.81 -8.04
N LEU A 899 20.96 39.67 -8.71
CA LEU A 899 22.02 38.71 -8.44
C LEU A 899 23.38 39.25 -8.94
N GLN A 900 24.03 40.15 -8.19
CA GLN A 900 25.39 40.60 -8.52
C GLN A 900 26.47 39.54 -8.20
N VAL A 901 27.64 39.70 -8.83
CA VAL A 901 28.74 38.76 -9.13
C VAL A 901 29.39 37.96 -7.95
N GLY A 902 28.85 38.01 -6.74
CA GLY A 902 29.35 37.27 -5.56
C GLY A 902 28.94 35.78 -5.46
N TYR A 903 28.13 35.25 -6.37
CA TYR A 903 27.51 33.91 -6.23
C TYR A 903 28.45 32.69 -6.45
N ALA A 904 29.75 32.92 -6.64
CA ALA A 904 30.71 31.83 -6.87
C ALA A 904 30.95 30.97 -5.62
N ASP A 905 30.82 31.52 -4.41
CA ASP A 905 31.04 30.78 -3.16
C ASP A 905 29.82 29.94 -2.73
N ILE A 906 28.70 30.02 -3.46
CA ILE A 906 27.46 29.32 -3.14
C ILE A 906 27.44 27.89 -3.70
N SER A 907 28.25 27.58 -4.72
CA SER A 907 28.34 26.22 -5.26
C SER A 907 28.88 25.20 -4.25
N ASP A 908 29.82 25.61 -3.40
CA ASP A 908 30.51 24.67 -2.50
C ASP A 908 29.60 24.18 -1.36
N ASN A 909 28.74 25.06 -0.83
CA ASN A 909 27.72 24.68 0.14
C ASN A 909 26.60 23.83 -0.49
N ALA A 910 26.21 24.10 -1.74
CA ALA A 910 25.22 23.30 -2.46
C ALA A 910 25.74 21.87 -2.74
N ILE A 911 26.99 21.73 -3.19
CA ILE A 911 27.67 20.45 -3.41
C ILE A 911 27.71 19.64 -2.11
N SER A 912 28.07 20.27 -0.98
CA SER A 912 28.09 19.59 0.33
C SER A 912 26.69 19.09 0.75
N LYS A 913 25.62 19.76 0.33
CA LYS A 913 24.24 19.43 0.70
C LYS A 913 23.65 18.36 -0.20
N LYS A 914 23.96 18.41 -1.50
CA LYS A 914 23.70 17.32 -2.45
C LYS A 914 24.36 16.04 -2.00
N GLU A 915 25.66 16.09 -1.69
CA GLU A 915 26.38 14.94 -1.12
C GLU A 915 25.73 14.47 0.18
N TYR A 916 25.26 15.38 1.04
CA TYR A 916 24.54 15.01 2.25
C TYR A 916 23.21 14.30 1.95
N LEU A 917 22.41 14.76 0.99
CA LEU A 917 21.15 14.14 0.61
C LEU A 917 21.37 12.76 -0.01
N THR A 918 22.31 12.65 -0.95
CA THR A 918 22.76 11.38 -1.53
C THR A 918 23.26 10.43 -0.43
N ARG A 919 24.16 10.90 0.45
CA ARG A 919 24.66 10.13 1.59
C ARG A 919 23.58 9.82 2.63
N SER A 920 22.51 10.61 2.71
CA SER A 920 21.41 10.37 3.65
C SER A 920 20.46 9.28 3.16
N GLY A 921 20.58 8.88 1.89
CA GLY A 921 19.70 7.90 1.30
C GLY A 921 18.29 8.44 1.12
N ARG A 922 18.10 9.76 0.91
CA ARG A 922 16.81 10.38 0.61
C ARG A 922 16.67 10.58 -0.90
N SER A 923 15.49 10.31 -1.46
CA SER A 923 15.20 10.59 -2.87
C SER A 923 15.04 12.09 -2.99
N TYR A 924 15.71 12.68 -3.96
CA TYR A 924 15.53 14.07 -4.29
C TYR A 924 15.51 14.18 -5.81
N GLU A 925 14.64 15.04 -6.30
CA GLU A 925 14.65 15.46 -7.69
C GLU A 925 15.53 16.70 -7.82
N VAL A 926 16.16 16.87 -8.96
CA VAL A 926 16.97 18.06 -9.25
C VAL A 926 16.24 18.86 -10.31
N LEU A 927 15.75 20.03 -9.94
CA LEU A 927 15.30 21.01 -10.91
C LEU A 927 16.52 21.79 -11.38
N VAL A 928 17.04 21.39 -12.54
CA VAL A 928 18.10 22.15 -13.21
C VAL A 928 17.47 23.35 -13.90
N VAL A 929 17.42 24.48 -13.19
CA VAL A 929 16.91 25.76 -13.69
C VAL A 929 17.73 26.26 -14.88
N SER A 930 18.96 25.75 -15.00
CA SER A 930 19.88 26.07 -16.08
C SER A 930 19.49 25.49 -17.46
N ASN A 931 18.43 24.69 -17.56
CA ASN A 931 17.94 24.20 -18.86
C ASN A 931 17.37 25.36 -19.71
N SER A 932 17.68 25.36 -21.02
CA SER A 932 17.29 26.42 -21.97
C SER A 932 15.78 26.61 -22.15
N SER A 933 14.96 25.76 -21.55
CA SER A 933 13.50 25.81 -21.60
C SER A 933 12.86 26.79 -20.59
N ILE A 934 13.58 27.19 -19.54
CA ILE A 934 13.06 28.11 -18.52
C ILE A 934 13.46 29.53 -18.92
N THR A 935 12.51 30.30 -19.46
CA THR A 935 12.74 31.64 -20.01
C THR A 935 11.95 32.73 -19.31
N ASP A 936 10.91 32.37 -18.56
CA ASP A 936 10.00 33.28 -17.85
C ASP A 936 9.46 32.63 -16.56
N LYS A 937 8.66 33.38 -15.80
CA LYS A 937 8.05 32.87 -14.54
C LYS A 937 7.13 31.69 -14.79
N THR A 938 6.36 31.71 -15.87
CA THR A 938 5.36 30.67 -16.18
C THR A 938 6.02 29.34 -16.53
N THR A 939 7.11 29.36 -17.30
CA THR A 939 7.91 28.17 -17.64
C THR A 939 8.63 27.61 -16.42
N LEU A 940 9.09 28.47 -15.49
CA LEU A 940 9.64 28.03 -14.20
C LEU A 940 8.59 27.30 -13.34
N VAL A 941 7.38 27.86 -13.21
CA VAL A 941 6.27 27.24 -12.46
C VAL A 941 5.92 25.88 -13.05
N ARG A 942 5.73 25.78 -14.37
CA ARG A 942 5.43 24.51 -15.06
C ARG A 942 6.54 23.47 -14.89
N ALA A 943 7.80 23.90 -14.95
CA ALA A 943 8.93 22.99 -14.76
C ALA A 943 8.97 22.45 -13.32
N LEU A 944 8.67 23.29 -12.33
CA LEU A 944 8.61 22.88 -10.93
C LEU A 944 7.40 21.96 -10.67
N GLU A 945 6.22 22.31 -11.18
CA GLU A 945 5.01 21.46 -11.17
C GLU A 945 5.29 20.08 -11.74
N SER A 946 5.83 20.01 -12.96
CA SER A 946 6.16 18.74 -13.62
C SER A 946 7.19 17.92 -12.84
N THR A 947 8.17 18.58 -12.22
CA THR A 947 9.17 17.91 -11.38
C THR A 947 8.55 17.34 -10.10
N VAL A 948 7.65 18.10 -9.47
CA VAL A 948 6.92 17.64 -8.28
C VAL A 948 5.95 16.51 -8.62
N GLU A 949 5.24 16.59 -9.75
CA GLU A 949 4.36 15.51 -10.23
C GLU A 949 5.15 14.24 -10.51
N LYS A 950 6.29 14.36 -11.20
CA LYS A 950 7.21 13.24 -11.41
C LYS A 950 7.61 12.60 -10.08
N ALA A 951 8.01 13.42 -9.09
CA ALA A 951 8.37 12.94 -7.76
C ALA A 951 7.19 12.31 -7.00
N GLN A 952 5.99 12.88 -7.15
CA GLN A 952 4.76 12.40 -6.53
C GLN A 952 4.37 11.01 -7.04
N ASP A 953 4.61 10.74 -8.32
CA ASP A 953 4.31 9.47 -8.98
C ASP A 953 5.40 8.41 -8.77
N GLN A 954 6.58 8.78 -8.23
CA GLN A 954 7.64 7.84 -7.94
C GLN A 954 7.24 6.83 -6.85
N LEU A 955 7.90 5.67 -6.92
CA LEU A 955 7.79 4.66 -5.88
C LEU A 955 8.57 5.09 -4.63
N LEU A 956 7.88 5.08 -3.49
CA LEU A 956 8.43 5.45 -2.19
C LEU A 956 8.71 4.18 -1.39
N TRP A 957 9.85 4.15 -0.70
CA TRP A 957 10.29 2.99 0.09
C TRP A 957 10.18 3.30 1.58
N LEU A 958 9.08 2.91 2.19
CA LEU A 958 8.65 3.35 3.52
C LEU A 958 8.84 2.28 4.57
N CYS A 959 9.46 2.63 5.70
CA CYS A 959 9.52 1.73 6.85
C CYS A 959 8.29 1.89 7.76
N GLU A 960 8.11 0.96 8.71
CA GLU A 960 7.00 0.98 9.68
C GLU A 960 6.87 2.33 10.41
N SER A 961 7.99 2.98 10.74
CA SER A 961 7.98 4.28 11.44
C SER A 961 7.66 5.50 10.55
N GLU A 962 7.59 5.30 9.23
CA GLU A 962 7.25 6.32 8.23
C GLU A 962 5.80 6.22 7.75
N MET A 963 5.11 5.12 8.08
CA MET A 963 3.70 4.89 7.73
C MET A 963 2.78 5.37 8.86
N ASP A 964 1.54 5.73 8.52
CA ASP A 964 0.50 5.92 9.55
C ASP A 964 0.25 4.59 10.28
N SER A 965 -0.04 4.64 11.58
CA SER A 965 -0.33 3.47 12.43
C SER A 965 -1.34 2.51 11.82
N SER A 966 -2.40 3.02 11.16
CA SER A 966 -3.44 2.20 10.55
C SER A 966 -2.97 1.45 9.28
N GLU A 967 -2.13 2.09 8.47
CA GLU A 967 -1.49 1.47 7.31
C GLU A 967 -0.38 0.53 7.76
N ALA A 968 0.47 0.98 8.69
CA ALA A 968 1.51 0.18 9.31
C ALA A 968 0.93 -1.13 9.84
N GLU A 969 -0.20 -1.15 10.55
CA GLU A 969 -0.81 -2.41 11.02
C GLU A 969 -1.21 -3.37 9.90
N LYS A 970 -1.79 -2.87 8.79
CA LYS A 970 -2.11 -3.70 7.62
C LYS A 970 -0.83 -4.27 6.99
N TYR A 971 0.23 -3.48 7.00
CA TYR A 971 1.49 -3.77 6.33
C TYR A 971 2.53 -4.50 7.20
N ILE A 972 2.42 -4.43 8.52
CA ILE A 972 3.27 -5.14 9.47
C ILE A 972 3.13 -6.66 9.27
N ARG A 973 1.95 -7.14 8.86
CA ARG A 973 1.76 -8.53 8.43
C ARG A 973 2.59 -8.93 7.20
N PHE A 974 2.95 -7.97 6.34
CA PHE A 974 3.82 -8.18 5.18
C PHE A 974 5.29 -7.99 5.53
N LEU A 975 5.59 -6.96 6.33
CA LEU A 975 6.94 -6.64 6.74
C LEU A 975 7.51 -7.66 7.71
N GLY A 976 6.67 -8.33 8.50
CA GLY A 976 7.09 -9.06 9.69
C GLY A 976 7.58 -8.11 10.78
N HIS A 977 7.51 -8.54 12.04
CA HIS A 977 7.97 -7.70 13.14
C HIS A 977 9.49 -7.52 13.09
N SER A 978 9.97 -6.27 13.09
CA SER A 978 11.39 -6.02 13.37
C SER A 978 11.71 -6.52 14.78
N SER A 979 12.71 -7.39 14.90
CA SER A 979 13.07 -8.03 16.18
C SER A 979 13.34 -7.04 17.33
N ASN A 980 13.66 -5.78 17.03
CA ASN A 980 13.85 -4.72 18.03
C ASN A 980 12.56 -4.10 18.57
N SER A 981 11.46 -4.05 17.80
CA SER A 981 10.20 -3.41 18.25
C SER A 981 9.49 -4.23 19.34
N ILE A 982 9.67 -5.55 19.34
CA ILE A 982 9.07 -6.48 20.32
C ILE A 982 9.69 -6.32 21.72
N SER A 983 10.97 -5.95 21.81
CA SER A 983 11.66 -5.83 23.10
C SER A 983 11.19 -4.65 23.97
N GLY A 984 10.48 -3.68 23.37
CA GLY A 984 10.03 -2.45 24.05
C GLY A 984 8.52 -2.32 24.30
N ARG A 985 7.68 -3.19 23.72
CA ARG A 985 6.21 -3.16 23.90
C ARG A 985 5.75 -4.30 24.82
N SER A 986 5.84 -4.13 26.13
CA SER A 986 5.05 -4.96 27.06
C SER A 986 3.59 -4.52 26.99
N SER A 987 2.69 -5.47 26.70
CA SER A 987 1.28 -5.29 26.32
C SER A 987 0.32 -4.84 27.43
N ILE A 988 0.65 -3.82 28.25
CA ILE A 988 -0.27 -3.32 29.29
C ILE A 988 -0.66 -1.84 29.15
N ASP A 989 0.03 -1.01 28.37
CA ASP A 989 -0.30 0.43 28.33
C ASP A 989 -0.92 0.86 27.00
N SER A 990 -2.26 0.92 26.95
CA SER A 990 -3.03 1.68 25.97
C SER A 990 -3.98 2.67 26.66
N THR A 991 -3.48 3.86 26.97
CA THR A 991 -4.31 5.09 27.08
C THR A 991 -3.59 6.25 26.39
N PRO A 992 -4.30 7.12 25.64
CA PRO A 992 -3.74 8.31 25.03
C PRO A 992 -3.95 9.54 25.92
N ASP A 993 -2.88 10.29 26.17
CA ASP A 993 -2.80 11.77 26.14
C ASP A 993 -1.67 12.30 27.03
N CYS A 994 -0.81 13.13 26.45
CA CYS A 994 0.16 13.96 27.16
C CYS A 994 0.36 15.27 26.39
N VAL A 995 -0.14 16.36 26.97
CA VAL A 995 0.19 17.74 26.59
C VAL A 995 1.24 18.25 27.58
N TYR A 996 2.37 18.72 27.07
CA TYR A 996 3.35 19.50 27.84
C TYR A 996 3.06 20.99 27.61
N THR A 997 2.66 21.72 28.65
CA THR A 997 2.72 23.18 28.67
C THR A 997 4.01 23.63 29.33
N ARG A 998 4.74 24.51 28.64
CA ARG A 998 5.94 25.19 29.10
C ARG A 998 5.48 26.52 29.72
N GLN A 999 5.70 26.70 31.02
CA GLN A 999 5.50 28.01 31.67
C GLN A 999 6.63 28.95 31.25
N GLU A 1000 6.28 30.03 30.55
CA GLU A 1000 7.08 31.23 30.46
C GLU A 1000 6.86 32.07 31.73
N SER A 1001 7.94 32.39 32.41
CA SER A 1001 7.96 33.35 33.51
C SER A 1001 8.37 34.71 32.97
N SER A 1002 7.46 35.66 32.93
CA SER A 1002 7.74 37.09 32.78
C SER A 1002 7.21 37.86 34.00
N ASN A 1003 8.12 38.51 34.71
CA ASN A 1003 7.91 39.63 35.63
C ASN A 1003 9.20 40.48 35.52
N LEU A 1004 9.19 41.55 34.73
CA LEU A 1004 9.10 43.00 35.10
C LEU A 1004 10.49 43.68 35.07
N PRO A 1005 10.60 45.01 34.86
CA PRO A 1005 9.54 46.02 34.71
C PRO A 1005 9.22 46.44 33.27
#